data_AF-A0A504LKI5-F1
#
_entry.id   AF-A0A504LKI5-F1
#
_cell.length_a   1.000
_cell.length_b   1.000
_cell.length_c   1.000
_cell.angle_alpha   90.00
_cell.angle_beta   90.00
_cell.angle_gamma   90.00
#
_symmetry.space_group_name_H-M   'P 1'
#
loop_
_entity.id
_entity.type
_entity.pdbx_description
1 polymer ?
#
loop_
_entity_poly.entity_id
_entity_poly.type
_entity_poly.pdbx_seq_one_letter_code
_entity_poly.pdbx_strand_id
1 'polypeptide(L)'
;MELVVEDVGFRGKLDGAGYRLLQRSGSGLAYWNTRLVRRDAGARYHGVTHEYLDVPGGVEELRSAWYKDHASGSNRVDKFERDARLLSEALEKDPENHRYWFYLAQSYRDAGRTTEAAVAYAKRAGMGGWDEEAWNARLQQARCQRQLGDDEGFIRHALAAFNQRPQRAEPLYDLARYYREKGMNDASALFSEAGLAIGRPEQDILFIEDSVYTTGLREEYAIAANYAHDPIRKDRGFAACNWLALNRETGDGPRDLAWSNLYFYMRPAHEIMPSFKAQRIDFTAPAGYVATNPSVARLGDAIVLLQRTVNYTLTDGGQYVTPGDMPISTRNFLLRLDSDLVKMGASEVLPPADLPSPAYDQVLGFEDMRLFAWRDELWGLSCVRQLTPEGWCEQVLARIEDTELGSHILADWRVVRPAGQRQHEKNWMPLVERTSDGSDRLRFIYLCDPTKILDENGRTVSEQEPMVAAPQFSGSSQAILFDGGWLALVHEARARPNEGRRYYQHRFVWFDAAYRLTKVSRPFYFNAKGVEFAAGLAWHPDTKRLMISYGAGDSESWIATVQAEEVAAFLDDVADLASDRAVAGTGIKPTLPLTLPGVGDAERTGSSGGRPNSAGARSEPRSLAFRSGQTTEEFFRKFAPFLEAVDSPAERRRHSREFDRRIVPFVSDGAALPQIHCFYEVLSDKAEHRTLIAATTSMRAAGHPVRVWSYSPNRLEFLLWHGIEVSAADDVMPRATFERIVAGSEIRYFSDIFRYAVLYEHGGLWMDSDIVMLRPFPFNGDHFFNLQWRGSHKGHFICGNVIHAKPYSRHLRALYEMSIERFHAARGKEFGDIGPKLLSDYIASDAGSALHDQVFSPMFFNSIDWTEIDRFEKPIAELADYLNDERVFGVHLWTARNEARPAEKNTPFIAQLVSPLEGFPTFTSLADKFNTDKNRHTGNRHAYARIYDRLLSSRRLSLRRLMEIGPCRVQADGQNETPTVSLWQSYFPFGQVIGVDLTDFSRLNNERFKSFVCDQSRVEDLQRVAAQLEPASFDAIIDDGSHASFDEQLTLREFFPLLADGGWYFIEDLDWQPAGENPAKITLTKTLLREIKEYGLARSIDPLGISTLAGQFAEVLFFDSHYELDRAKLLGGLVAIRKRGRSGWSA
;
A
#
# COMPACT_ATOMS: atom_id res chain seq x y z
N MET A 1 -35.11 -30.52 -26.32
CA MET A 1 -34.43 -31.07 -25.12
C MET A 1 -34.09 -32.52 -25.37
N GLU A 2 -32.98 -32.97 -24.81
CA GLU A 2 -32.44 -34.33 -24.91
C GLU A 2 -32.15 -34.84 -23.48
N LEU A 3 -32.55 -36.07 -23.14
CA LEU A 3 -32.25 -36.67 -21.83
C LEU A 3 -30.90 -37.39 -21.90
N VAL A 4 -29.96 -36.99 -21.05
CA VAL A 4 -28.66 -37.62 -20.86
C VAL A 4 -28.74 -38.50 -19.60
N VAL A 5 -28.38 -39.77 -19.74
CA VAL A 5 -28.37 -40.74 -18.63
C VAL A 5 -26.93 -41.13 -18.33
N GLU A 6 -26.47 -40.86 -17.11
CA GLU A 6 -25.11 -41.17 -16.66
C GLU A 6 -25.04 -42.55 -15.98
N ASP A 7 -26.06 -42.92 -15.20
CA ASP A 7 -26.20 -44.26 -14.62
C ASP A 7 -27.48 -44.93 -15.14
N VAL A 8 -27.34 -45.96 -15.98
CA VAL A 8 -28.45 -46.71 -16.57
C VAL A 8 -29.32 -47.45 -15.54
N GLY A 9 -28.80 -47.71 -14.34
CA GLY A 9 -29.51 -48.35 -13.22
C GLY A 9 -30.47 -47.43 -12.47
N PHE A 10 -30.52 -46.13 -12.78
CA PHE A 10 -31.28 -45.15 -12.03
C PHE A 10 -32.79 -45.49 -11.89
N ARG A 11 -33.36 -46.18 -12.88
CA ARG A 11 -34.79 -46.54 -12.90
C ARG A 11 -35.20 -47.41 -11.72
N GLY A 12 -34.30 -48.29 -11.25
CA GLY A 12 -34.56 -49.16 -10.10
C GLY A 12 -34.52 -48.44 -8.74
N LYS A 13 -34.08 -47.17 -8.75
CA LYS A 13 -33.92 -46.32 -7.56
C LYS A 13 -35.03 -45.25 -7.44
N LEU A 14 -36.07 -45.33 -8.28
CA LEU A 14 -37.19 -44.38 -8.28
C LEU A 14 -38.32 -44.88 -7.37
N ASP A 15 -38.28 -44.55 -6.08
CA ASP A 15 -39.25 -44.91 -5.04
C ASP A 15 -40.11 -43.74 -4.52
N GLY A 16 -39.65 -42.50 -4.71
CA GLY A 16 -40.31 -41.25 -4.33
C GLY A 16 -41.51 -40.84 -5.20
N ALA A 17 -42.21 -39.80 -4.78
CA ALA A 17 -43.41 -39.28 -5.45
C ALA A 17 -43.08 -38.50 -6.74
N GLY A 18 -41.90 -37.89 -6.83
CA GLY A 18 -41.39 -37.24 -8.04
C GLY A 18 -39.92 -36.88 -7.94
N TYR A 19 -39.31 -36.56 -9.08
CA TYR A 19 -37.89 -36.26 -9.20
C TYR A 19 -37.62 -35.02 -10.05
N ARG A 20 -36.71 -34.19 -9.56
CA ARG A 20 -36.09 -33.06 -10.27
C ARG A 20 -34.86 -33.55 -11.00
N LEU A 21 -34.74 -33.17 -12.27
CA LEU A 21 -33.57 -33.42 -13.09
C LEU A 21 -32.91 -32.08 -13.41
N LEU A 22 -31.58 -32.06 -13.44
CA LEU A 22 -30.83 -30.88 -13.79
C LEU A 22 -31.03 -30.62 -15.29
N GLN A 23 -31.34 -29.39 -15.68
CA GLN A 23 -31.46 -28.96 -17.07
C GLN A 23 -30.33 -27.98 -17.37
N ARG A 24 -29.58 -28.23 -18.45
CA ARG A 24 -28.41 -27.42 -18.86
C ARG A 24 -28.58 -26.92 -20.29
N SER A 25 -28.46 -25.62 -20.53
CA SER A 25 -28.44 -25.04 -21.87
C SER A 25 -27.01 -24.87 -22.39
N GLY A 26 -26.86 -24.72 -23.72
CA GLY A 26 -25.59 -24.34 -24.33
C GLY A 26 -25.08 -22.94 -23.95
N SER A 27 -25.91 -22.12 -23.31
CA SER A 27 -25.55 -20.77 -22.84
C SER A 27 -24.98 -20.75 -21.40
N GLY A 28 -24.76 -21.92 -20.79
CA GLY A 28 -24.27 -22.03 -19.41
C GLY A 28 -25.35 -21.96 -18.33
N LEU A 29 -26.63 -21.81 -18.68
CA LEU A 29 -27.72 -21.81 -17.69
C LEU A 29 -28.01 -23.23 -17.20
N ALA A 30 -27.99 -23.43 -15.89
CA ALA A 30 -28.34 -24.70 -15.25
C ALA A 30 -29.40 -24.51 -14.15
N TYR A 31 -30.43 -25.35 -14.13
CA TYR A 31 -31.45 -25.32 -13.07
C TYR A 31 -32.14 -26.68 -12.89
N TRP A 32 -32.64 -26.94 -11.69
CA TRP A 32 -33.41 -28.15 -11.38
C TRP A 32 -34.86 -28.00 -11.82
N ASN A 33 -35.38 -29.01 -12.52
CA ASN A 33 -36.75 -29.01 -13.00
C ASN A 33 -37.44 -30.35 -12.70
N THR A 34 -38.64 -30.31 -12.11
CA THR A 34 -39.44 -31.51 -11.86
C THR A 34 -39.91 -32.10 -13.19
N ARG A 35 -39.43 -33.30 -13.54
CA ARG A 35 -39.71 -33.94 -14.84
C ARG A 35 -40.25 -35.36 -14.73
N LEU A 36 -39.97 -36.06 -13.63
CA LEU A 36 -40.48 -37.41 -13.40
C LEU A 36 -41.44 -37.38 -12.21
N VAL A 37 -42.60 -38.02 -12.36
CA VAL A 37 -43.60 -38.13 -11.29
C VAL A 37 -44.20 -39.52 -11.29
N ARG A 38 -44.48 -40.04 -10.09
CA ARG A 38 -45.22 -41.28 -9.95
C ARG A 38 -46.66 -41.05 -10.39
N ARG A 39 -47.20 -41.97 -11.20
CA ARG A 39 -48.51 -41.81 -11.87
C ARG A 39 -49.66 -41.52 -10.90
N ASP A 40 -49.61 -42.06 -9.69
CA ASP A 40 -50.63 -41.91 -8.64
C ASP A 40 -50.32 -40.81 -7.62
N ALA A 41 -49.24 -40.04 -7.80
CA ALA A 41 -48.84 -38.97 -6.87
C ALA A 41 -49.81 -37.78 -6.84
N GLY A 42 -50.80 -37.74 -7.73
CA GLY A 42 -51.76 -36.64 -7.79
C GLY A 42 -51.19 -35.32 -8.32
N ALA A 43 -50.04 -35.36 -9.01
CA ALA A 43 -49.36 -34.17 -9.52
C ALA A 43 -50.24 -33.29 -10.44
N ARG A 44 -50.07 -31.97 -10.38
CA ARG A 44 -50.84 -30.98 -11.17
C ARG A 44 -49.94 -29.86 -11.67
N TYR A 45 -50.21 -29.36 -12.87
CA TYR A 45 -49.57 -28.14 -13.37
C TYR A 45 -50.30 -26.90 -12.85
N HIS A 46 -49.53 -25.90 -12.43
CA HIS A 46 -50.04 -24.62 -11.95
C HIS A 46 -49.41 -23.46 -12.72
N GLY A 47 -50.23 -22.49 -13.14
CA GLY A 47 -49.83 -21.25 -13.82
C GLY A 47 -50.59 -21.01 -15.13
N VAL A 48 -50.74 -19.75 -15.55
CA VAL A 48 -51.34 -19.39 -16.85
C VAL A 48 -50.33 -19.45 -18.02
N THR A 49 -49.05 -19.33 -17.67
CA THR A 49 -47.85 -19.60 -18.47
C THR A 49 -46.69 -19.80 -17.48
N HIS A 50 -45.53 -20.28 -17.93
CA HIS A 50 -44.44 -20.73 -17.04
C HIS A 50 -44.92 -21.73 -15.95
N GLU A 51 -45.74 -22.69 -16.38
CA GLU A 51 -46.34 -23.70 -15.53
C GLU A 51 -45.28 -24.50 -14.77
N TYR A 52 -45.55 -24.83 -13.51
CA TYR A 52 -44.74 -25.76 -12.72
C TYR A 52 -45.58 -26.95 -12.29
N LEU A 53 -44.91 -28.10 -12.12
CA LEU A 53 -45.54 -29.34 -11.69
C LEU A 53 -45.47 -29.43 -10.17
N ASP A 54 -46.61 -29.25 -9.51
CA ASP A 54 -46.78 -29.53 -8.08
C ASP A 54 -46.98 -31.04 -7.88
N VAL A 55 -46.27 -31.62 -6.92
CA VAL A 55 -46.26 -33.05 -6.64
C VAL A 55 -46.54 -33.27 -5.16
N PRO A 56 -47.77 -33.68 -4.81
CA PRO A 56 -48.10 -34.07 -3.45
C PRO A 56 -47.15 -35.16 -2.93
N GLY A 57 -46.53 -34.92 -1.77
CA GLY A 57 -45.51 -35.81 -1.19
C GLY A 57 -44.06 -35.39 -1.44
N GLY A 58 -43.82 -34.32 -2.19
CA GLY A 58 -42.49 -33.75 -2.42
C GLY A 58 -41.73 -34.38 -3.60
N VAL A 59 -40.53 -33.87 -3.86
CA VAL A 59 -39.69 -34.29 -4.99
C VAL A 59 -38.22 -34.39 -4.57
N GLU A 60 -37.51 -35.35 -5.14
CA GLU A 60 -36.09 -35.61 -4.87
C GLU A 60 -35.20 -35.22 -6.05
N GLU A 61 -33.91 -34.99 -5.82
CA GLU A 61 -32.95 -34.72 -6.90
C GLU A 61 -32.43 -36.02 -7.51
N LEU A 62 -32.57 -36.16 -8.82
CA LEU A 62 -31.99 -37.26 -9.58
C LEU A 62 -30.72 -36.79 -10.28
N ARG A 63 -29.55 -37.13 -9.71
CA ARG A 63 -28.24 -36.73 -10.25
C ARG A 63 -27.73 -37.64 -11.36
N SER A 64 -28.24 -38.86 -11.44
CA SER A 64 -27.85 -39.88 -12.44
C SER A 64 -28.37 -39.62 -13.85
N ALA A 65 -29.21 -38.60 -14.05
CA ALA A 65 -29.74 -38.21 -15.36
C ALA A 65 -30.06 -36.71 -15.39
N TRP A 66 -29.87 -36.07 -16.54
CA TRP A 66 -30.08 -34.63 -16.71
C TRP A 66 -30.54 -34.31 -18.14
N TYR A 67 -31.12 -33.14 -18.37
CA TYR A 67 -31.58 -32.70 -19.70
C TYR A 67 -30.61 -31.72 -20.33
N LYS A 68 -30.15 -32.02 -21.55
CA LYS A 68 -29.53 -31.05 -22.44
C LYS A 68 -30.60 -30.26 -23.17
N ASP A 69 -30.63 -28.96 -22.93
CA ASP A 69 -31.53 -28.03 -23.60
C ASP A 69 -30.83 -27.41 -24.81
N HIS A 70 -31.30 -27.78 -25.99
CA HIS A 70 -30.80 -27.27 -27.28
C HIS A 70 -31.26 -25.83 -27.57
N ALA A 71 -31.95 -25.17 -26.63
CA ALA A 71 -32.37 -23.77 -26.72
C ALA A 71 -33.17 -23.43 -28.00
N SER A 72 -33.87 -24.41 -28.57
CA SER A 72 -34.65 -24.27 -29.81
C SER A 72 -36.01 -23.59 -29.59
N GLY A 73 -36.10 -22.62 -28.66
CA GLY A 73 -37.33 -22.01 -28.16
C GLY A 73 -38.14 -21.20 -29.18
N SER A 74 -37.77 -21.24 -30.46
CA SER A 74 -38.30 -20.48 -31.60
C SER A 74 -39.69 -20.93 -32.10
N ASN A 75 -40.49 -21.63 -31.27
CA ASN A 75 -41.77 -22.17 -31.73
C ASN A 75 -42.94 -21.18 -31.76
N ARG A 76 -42.76 -19.93 -31.28
CA ARG A 76 -43.80 -18.87 -31.32
C ARG A 76 -43.19 -17.49 -31.52
N VAL A 77 -43.56 -16.80 -32.60
CA VAL A 77 -43.02 -15.49 -33.02
C VAL A 77 -43.45 -14.36 -32.06
N ASP A 78 -44.57 -14.52 -31.36
CA ASP A 78 -45.19 -13.54 -30.47
C ASP A 78 -45.12 -13.96 -28.97
N LYS A 79 -44.23 -14.90 -28.62
CA LYS A 79 -44.21 -15.56 -27.31
C LYS A 79 -44.25 -14.57 -26.13
N PHE A 80 -43.34 -13.61 -26.11
CA PHE A 80 -43.15 -12.71 -24.97
C PHE A 80 -44.33 -11.75 -24.78
N GLU A 81 -44.89 -11.22 -25.88
CA GLU A 81 -46.08 -10.36 -25.83
C GLU A 81 -47.32 -11.14 -25.40
N ARG A 82 -47.47 -12.39 -25.88
CA ARG A 82 -48.54 -13.29 -25.46
C ARG A 82 -48.45 -13.60 -23.96
N ASP A 83 -47.26 -13.95 -23.47
CA ASP A 83 -47.04 -14.29 -22.07
C ASP A 83 -47.26 -13.06 -21.16
N ALA A 84 -46.80 -11.88 -21.56
CA ALA A 84 -47.07 -10.63 -20.84
C ALA A 84 -48.58 -10.31 -20.72
N ARG A 85 -49.35 -10.50 -21.80
CA ARG A 85 -50.82 -10.32 -21.77
C ARG A 85 -51.50 -11.32 -20.82
N LEU A 86 -51.18 -12.61 -20.93
CA LEU A 86 -51.77 -13.65 -20.08
C LEU A 86 -51.47 -13.41 -18.59
N LEU A 87 -50.24 -13.00 -18.26
CA LEU A 87 -49.83 -12.72 -16.89
C LEU A 87 -50.48 -11.44 -16.34
N SER A 88 -50.63 -10.40 -17.17
CA SER A 88 -51.33 -9.17 -16.78
C SER A 88 -52.81 -9.44 -16.48
N GLU A 89 -53.51 -10.15 -17.36
CA GLU A 89 -54.93 -10.55 -17.15
C GLU A 89 -55.10 -11.45 -15.91
N ALA A 90 -54.11 -12.29 -15.61
CA ALA A 90 -54.13 -13.13 -14.41
C ALA A 90 -53.92 -12.31 -13.12
N LEU A 91 -53.03 -11.30 -13.15
CA LEU A 91 -52.76 -10.41 -12.03
C LEU A 91 -53.92 -9.46 -11.72
N GLU A 92 -54.81 -9.16 -12.68
CA GLU A 92 -56.08 -8.45 -12.38
C GLU A 92 -56.96 -9.24 -11.40
N LYS A 93 -56.89 -10.58 -11.45
CA LYS A 93 -57.68 -11.48 -10.58
C LYS A 93 -56.93 -11.90 -9.32
N ASP A 94 -55.61 -12.01 -9.40
CA ASP A 94 -54.73 -12.43 -8.30
C ASP A 94 -53.50 -11.51 -8.19
N PRO A 95 -53.68 -10.26 -7.71
CA PRO A 95 -52.64 -9.22 -7.75
C PRO A 95 -51.46 -9.49 -6.81
N GLU A 96 -51.62 -10.38 -5.83
CA GLU A 96 -50.59 -10.76 -4.87
C GLU A 96 -49.79 -11.99 -5.31
N ASN A 97 -50.01 -12.49 -6.54
CA ASN A 97 -49.27 -13.62 -7.07
C ASN A 97 -47.82 -13.26 -7.44
N HIS A 98 -46.91 -13.54 -6.52
CA HIS A 98 -45.47 -13.32 -6.66
C HIS A 98 -44.88 -13.93 -7.95
N ARG A 99 -45.25 -15.17 -8.30
CA ARG A 99 -44.72 -15.84 -9.49
C ARG A 99 -45.15 -15.14 -10.78
N TYR A 100 -46.41 -14.68 -10.84
CA TYR A 100 -46.90 -13.95 -12.03
C TYR A 100 -46.20 -12.62 -12.22
N TRP A 101 -45.97 -11.85 -11.15
CA TRP A 101 -45.17 -10.62 -11.24
C TRP A 101 -43.75 -10.87 -11.73
N PHE A 102 -43.09 -11.93 -11.25
CA PHE A 102 -41.73 -12.26 -11.66
C PHE A 102 -41.63 -12.60 -13.15
N TYR A 103 -42.52 -13.46 -13.66
CA TYR A 103 -42.51 -13.82 -15.08
C TYR A 103 -43.07 -12.72 -16.00
N LEU A 104 -43.95 -11.85 -15.49
CA LEU A 104 -44.39 -10.67 -16.23
C LEU A 104 -43.19 -9.74 -16.47
N ALA A 105 -42.38 -9.50 -15.44
CA ALA A 105 -41.17 -8.70 -15.55
C ALA A 105 -40.16 -9.32 -16.54
N GLN A 106 -39.95 -10.64 -16.51
CA GLN A 106 -39.12 -11.34 -17.51
C GLN A 106 -39.67 -11.19 -18.92
N SER A 107 -40.98 -11.34 -19.11
CA SER A 107 -41.62 -11.21 -20.42
C SER A 107 -41.46 -9.80 -20.98
N TYR A 108 -41.60 -8.75 -20.15
CA TYR A 108 -41.32 -7.38 -20.57
C TYR A 108 -39.85 -7.17 -20.94
N ARG A 109 -38.91 -7.66 -20.13
CA ARG A 109 -37.47 -7.56 -20.44
C ARG A 109 -37.14 -8.21 -21.78
N ASP A 110 -37.61 -9.43 -21.99
CA ASP A 110 -37.30 -10.21 -23.20
C ASP A 110 -38.03 -9.68 -24.44
N ALA A 111 -39.13 -8.93 -24.26
CA ALA A 111 -39.79 -8.14 -25.31
C ALA A 111 -39.12 -6.78 -25.60
N GLY A 112 -38.04 -6.42 -24.88
CA GLY A 112 -37.36 -5.11 -25.01
C GLY A 112 -38.08 -3.95 -24.31
N ARG A 113 -39.13 -4.22 -23.53
CA ARG A 113 -39.94 -3.25 -22.77
C ARG A 113 -39.31 -2.97 -21.40
N THR A 114 -38.10 -2.40 -21.43
CA THR A 114 -37.21 -2.28 -20.26
C THR A 114 -37.82 -1.46 -19.11
N THR A 115 -38.58 -0.41 -19.42
CA THR A 115 -39.24 0.44 -18.41
C THR A 115 -40.31 -0.34 -17.66
N GLU A 116 -41.20 -1.04 -18.37
CA GLU A 116 -42.22 -1.88 -17.75
C GLU A 116 -41.60 -3.05 -16.97
N ALA A 117 -40.51 -3.62 -17.48
CA ALA A 117 -39.76 -4.66 -16.78
C ALA A 117 -39.23 -4.16 -15.43
N ALA A 118 -38.60 -2.98 -15.38
CA ALA A 118 -38.08 -2.39 -14.14
C ALA A 118 -39.19 -2.18 -13.10
N VAL A 119 -40.36 -1.70 -13.51
CA VAL A 119 -41.53 -1.50 -12.62
C VAL A 119 -42.05 -2.84 -12.07
N ALA A 120 -42.22 -3.83 -12.95
CA ALA A 120 -42.70 -5.16 -12.55
C ALA A 120 -41.70 -5.88 -11.62
N TYR A 121 -40.39 -5.76 -11.89
CA TYR A 121 -39.34 -6.28 -11.02
C TYR A 121 -39.32 -5.57 -9.66
N ALA A 122 -39.46 -4.24 -9.62
CA ALA A 122 -39.53 -3.48 -8.38
C ALA A 122 -40.73 -3.92 -7.51
N LYS A 123 -41.90 -4.12 -8.14
CA LYS A 123 -43.08 -4.67 -7.47
C LYS A 123 -42.78 -6.05 -6.91
N ARG A 124 -42.22 -6.97 -7.71
CA ARG A 124 -41.86 -8.32 -7.24
C ARG A 124 -40.85 -8.30 -6.10
N ALA A 125 -39.83 -7.46 -6.18
CA ALA A 125 -38.76 -7.37 -5.18
C ALA A 125 -39.26 -6.86 -3.81
N GLY A 126 -40.37 -6.11 -3.77
CA GLY A 126 -41.03 -5.64 -2.55
C GLY A 126 -42.06 -6.61 -1.97
N MET A 127 -42.33 -7.73 -2.64
CA MET A 127 -43.25 -8.78 -2.15
C MET A 127 -42.48 -9.81 -1.31
N GLY A 128 -43.19 -10.49 -0.39
CA GLY A 128 -42.66 -11.67 0.33
C GLY A 128 -42.55 -12.92 -0.54
N GLY A 129 -42.50 -14.09 0.08
CA GLY A 129 -42.47 -15.39 -0.61
C GLY A 129 -41.05 -15.94 -0.76
N TRP A 130 -40.75 -16.59 -1.88
CA TRP A 130 -39.43 -17.20 -2.09
C TRP A 130 -38.34 -16.14 -2.26
N ASP A 131 -37.38 -16.14 -1.33
CA ASP A 131 -36.35 -15.09 -1.22
C ASP A 131 -35.42 -15.00 -2.43
N GLU A 132 -35.10 -16.11 -3.09
CA GLU A 132 -34.21 -16.11 -4.27
C GLU A 132 -34.84 -15.38 -5.44
N GLU A 133 -36.15 -15.58 -5.65
CA GLU A 133 -36.90 -14.93 -6.72
C GLU A 133 -37.05 -13.43 -6.44
N ALA A 134 -37.32 -13.04 -5.18
CA ALA A 134 -37.37 -11.65 -4.77
C ALA A 134 -36.00 -10.95 -4.95
N TRP A 135 -34.91 -11.64 -4.60
CA TRP A 135 -33.55 -11.16 -4.81
C TRP A 135 -33.21 -11.01 -6.29
N ASN A 136 -33.50 -12.03 -7.11
CA ASN A 136 -33.23 -11.97 -8.54
C ASN A 136 -34.04 -10.84 -9.20
N ALA A 137 -35.29 -10.62 -8.77
CA ALA A 137 -36.07 -9.48 -9.22
C ALA A 137 -35.38 -8.14 -8.91
N ARG A 138 -34.81 -7.98 -7.72
CA ARG A 138 -34.06 -6.77 -7.33
C ARG A 138 -32.79 -6.56 -8.16
N LEU A 139 -32.04 -7.63 -8.45
CA LEU A 139 -30.87 -7.55 -9.32
C LEU A 139 -31.26 -7.19 -10.76
N GLN A 140 -32.32 -7.80 -11.30
CA GLN A 140 -32.79 -7.49 -12.65
C GLN A 140 -33.37 -6.07 -12.75
N GLN A 141 -34.03 -5.57 -11.69
CA GLN A 141 -34.43 -4.16 -11.60
C GLN A 141 -33.21 -3.24 -11.78
N ALA A 142 -32.12 -3.48 -11.04
CA ALA A 142 -30.90 -2.69 -11.15
C ALA A 142 -30.35 -2.72 -12.59
N ARG A 143 -30.28 -3.90 -13.22
CA ARG A 143 -29.80 -4.05 -14.61
C ARG A 143 -30.68 -3.31 -15.63
N CYS A 144 -32.01 -3.35 -15.47
CA CYS A 144 -32.92 -2.56 -16.30
C CYS A 144 -32.68 -1.06 -16.12
N GLN A 145 -32.45 -0.59 -14.89
CA GLN A 145 -32.12 0.82 -14.62
C GLN A 145 -30.82 1.25 -15.29
N ARG A 146 -29.78 0.41 -15.22
CA ARG A 146 -28.52 0.65 -15.94
C ARG A 146 -28.74 0.77 -17.44
N GLN A 147 -29.54 -0.12 -18.03
CA GLN A 147 -29.86 -0.07 -19.47
C GLN A 147 -30.64 1.19 -19.87
N LEU A 148 -31.46 1.73 -18.96
CA LEU A 148 -32.20 2.98 -19.14
C LEU A 148 -31.34 4.24 -18.89
N GLY A 149 -30.09 4.09 -18.41
CA GLY A 149 -29.23 5.21 -18.01
C GLY A 149 -29.56 5.82 -16.65
N ASP A 150 -30.35 5.13 -15.81
CA ASP A 150 -30.64 5.50 -14.42
C ASP A 150 -29.51 5.01 -13.50
N ASP A 151 -28.40 5.76 -13.49
CA ASP A 151 -27.18 5.44 -12.74
C ASP A 151 -27.42 5.37 -11.23
N GLU A 152 -28.15 6.34 -10.65
CA GLU A 152 -28.47 6.36 -9.21
C GLU A 152 -29.34 5.16 -8.83
N GLY A 153 -30.35 4.85 -9.64
CA GLY A 153 -31.21 3.69 -9.47
C GLY A 153 -30.43 2.39 -9.53
N PHE A 154 -29.55 2.22 -10.53
CA PHE A 154 -28.70 1.04 -10.66
C PHE A 154 -27.83 0.83 -9.40
N ILE A 155 -27.08 1.86 -8.97
CA ILE A 155 -26.17 1.74 -7.82
C ILE A 155 -26.95 1.37 -6.55
N ARG A 156 -28.04 2.09 -6.27
CA ARG A 156 -28.88 1.85 -5.08
C ARG A 156 -29.43 0.43 -5.05
N HIS A 157 -29.97 -0.07 -6.16
CA HIS A 157 -30.62 -1.38 -6.17
C HIS A 157 -29.63 -2.54 -6.30
N ALA A 158 -28.47 -2.34 -6.94
CA ALA A 158 -27.40 -3.32 -6.93
C ALA A 158 -26.83 -3.53 -5.51
N LEU A 159 -26.57 -2.45 -4.77
CA LEU A 159 -26.16 -2.53 -3.35
C LEU A 159 -27.25 -3.14 -2.48
N ALA A 160 -28.53 -2.82 -2.72
CA ALA A 160 -29.64 -3.43 -2.01
C ALA A 160 -29.77 -4.94 -2.31
N ALA A 161 -29.51 -5.38 -3.56
CA ALA A 161 -29.47 -6.79 -3.92
C ALA A 161 -28.32 -7.51 -3.20
N PHE A 162 -27.14 -6.90 -3.14
CA PHE A 162 -26.01 -7.45 -2.37
C PHE A 162 -26.33 -7.58 -0.88
N ASN A 163 -26.87 -6.51 -0.26
CA ASN A 163 -27.22 -6.54 1.17
C ASN A 163 -28.30 -7.58 1.51
N GLN A 164 -29.17 -7.92 0.55
CA GLN A 164 -30.18 -8.95 0.73
C GLN A 164 -29.59 -10.38 0.69
N ARG A 165 -28.57 -10.64 -0.15
CA ARG A 165 -27.86 -11.94 -0.21
C ARG A 165 -26.35 -11.71 -0.39
N PRO A 166 -25.60 -11.45 0.70
CA PRO A 166 -24.17 -11.11 0.62
C PRO A 166 -23.28 -12.26 0.12
N GLN A 167 -23.81 -13.49 0.07
CA GLN A 167 -23.15 -14.64 -0.55
C GLN A 167 -23.27 -14.71 -2.08
N ARG A 168 -23.96 -13.73 -2.71
CA ARG A 168 -24.11 -13.64 -4.17
C ARG A 168 -23.27 -12.48 -4.72
N ALA A 169 -22.30 -12.81 -5.57
CA ALA A 169 -21.31 -11.85 -6.07
C ALA A 169 -21.77 -11.08 -7.33
N GLU A 170 -22.86 -11.50 -7.99
CA GLU A 170 -23.36 -10.89 -9.23
C GLU A 170 -23.58 -9.37 -9.13
N PRO A 171 -24.16 -8.81 -8.05
CA PRO A 171 -24.32 -7.36 -7.93
C PRO A 171 -22.98 -6.61 -7.84
N LEU A 172 -21.97 -7.20 -7.19
CA LEU A 172 -20.63 -6.61 -7.08
C LEU A 172 -19.90 -6.64 -8.42
N TYR A 173 -20.05 -7.72 -9.19
CA TYR A 173 -19.55 -7.80 -10.56
C TYR A 173 -20.15 -6.72 -11.46
N ASP A 174 -21.48 -6.52 -11.40
CA ASP A 174 -22.15 -5.49 -12.18
C ASP A 174 -21.66 -4.08 -11.82
N LEU A 175 -21.45 -3.80 -10.52
CA LEU A 175 -20.91 -2.53 -10.01
C LEU A 175 -19.45 -2.32 -10.43
N ALA A 176 -18.61 -3.35 -10.32
CA ALA A 176 -17.21 -3.32 -10.75
C ALA A 176 -17.11 -2.92 -12.23
N ARG A 177 -17.90 -3.58 -13.08
CA ARG A 177 -17.96 -3.29 -14.51
C ARG A 177 -18.49 -1.88 -14.80
N TYR A 178 -19.53 -1.46 -14.11
CA TYR A 178 -20.09 -0.11 -14.26
C TYR A 178 -19.05 0.98 -13.99
N TYR A 179 -18.32 0.88 -12.87
CA TYR A 179 -17.30 1.88 -12.53
C TYR A 179 -16.10 1.83 -13.47
N ARG A 180 -15.70 0.65 -13.95
CA ARG A 180 -14.65 0.51 -14.98
C ARG A 180 -15.04 1.23 -16.27
N GLU A 181 -16.25 1.01 -16.77
CA GLU A 181 -16.74 1.64 -18.00
C GLU A 181 -16.83 3.16 -17.91
N LYS A 182 -16.93 3.72 -16.70
CA LYS A 182 -16.87 5.17 -16.42
C LYS A 182 -15.45 5.70 -16.18
N GLY A 183 -14.42 4.84 -16.22
CA GLY A 183 -13.02 5.21 -15.93
C GLY A 183 -12.70 5.35 -14.44
N MET A 184 -13.62 4.96 -13.54
CA MET A 184 -13.45 5.03 -12.08
C MET A 184 -12.80 3.74 -11.56
N ASN A 185 -11.54 3.53 -11.94
CA ASN A 185 -10.83 2.25 -11.75
C ASN A 185 -10.66 1.86 -10.28
N ASP A 186 -10.40 2.81 -9.37
CA ASP A 186 -10.28 2.50 -7.94
C ASP A 186 -11.59 1.97 -7.35
N ALA A 187 -12.73 2.54 -7.76
CA ALA A 187 -14.05 2.04 -7.35
C ALA A 187 -14.33 0.66 -7.95
N SER A 188 -13.99 0.45 -9.22
CA SER A 188 -14.11 -0.86 -9.87
C SER A 188 -13.28 -1.94 -9.15
N ALA A 189 -12.04 -1.61 -8.77
CA ALA A 189 -11.17 -2.51 -8.03
C ALA A 189 -11.76 -2.87 -6.65
N LEU A 190 -12.34 -1.91 -5.93
CA LEU A 190 -12.99 -2.17 -4.64
C LEU A 190 -14.12 -3.19 -4.75
N PHE A 191 -15.02 -3.04 -5.73
CA PHE A 191 -16.12 -4.00 -5.93
C PHE A 191 -15.63 -5.36 -6.42
N SER A 192 -14.58 -5.38 -7.25
CA SER A 192 -13.98 -6.63 -7.72
C SER A 192 -13.31 -7.40 -6.56
N GLU A 193 -12.56 -6.73 -5.69
CA GLU A 193 -11.93 -7.33 -4.50
C GLU A 193 -12.98 -7.94 -3.55
N ALA A 194 -14.06 -7.20 -3.29
CA ALA A 194 -15.17 -7.69 -2.48
C ALA A 194 -15.85 -8.90 -3.13
N GLY A 195 -16.04 -8.90 -4.45
CA GLY A 195 -16.62 -10.02 -5.19
C GLY A 195 -15.72 -11.25 -5.22
N LEU A 196 -14.40 -11.07 -5.40
CA LEU A 196 -13.43 -12.17 -5.45
C LEU A 196 -13.34 -12.96 -4.13
N ALA A 197 -13.69 -12.33 -3.00
CA ALA A 197 -13.77 -12.99 -1.70
C ALA A 197 -14.99 -13.92 -1.56
N ILE A 198 -15.93 -13.90 -2.52
CA ILE A 198 -17.18 -14.65 -2.47
C ILE A 198 -17.07 -15.87 -3.40
N GLY A 199 -17.07 -17.06 -2.79
CA GLY A 199 -17.13 -18.32 -3.53
C GLY A 199 -18.50 -18.53 -4.20
N ARG A 200 -18.53 -19.42 -5.20
CA ARG A 200 -19.77 -19.84 -5.86
C ARG A 200 -20.75 -20.41 -4.81
N PRO A 201 -22.00 -19.90 -4.71
CA PRO A 201 -22.94 -20.35 -3.70
C PRO A 201 -23.40 -21.79 -3.97
N GLU A 202 -23.37 -22.64 -2.93
CA GLU A 202 -23.82 -24.04 -3.01
C GLU A 202 -25.30 -24.23 -2.67
N GLN A 203 -25.88 -23.34 -1.88
CA GLN A 203 -27.24 -23.46 -1.33
C GLN A 203 -28.31 -22.74 -2.17
N ASP A 204 -27.91 -21.76 -2.97
CA ASP A 204 -28.81 -21.08 -3.91
C ASP A 204 -28.95 -21.92 -5.18
N ILE A 205 -30.12 -21.89 -5.82
CA ILE A 205 -30.43 -22.68 -7.02
C ILE A 205 -30.97 -21.83 -8.17
N LEU A 206 -31.45 -20.62 -7.90
CA LEU A 206 -32.05 -19.76 -8.92
C LEU A 206 -30.99 -18.90 -9.62
N PHE A 207 -30.75 -19.23 -10.89
CA PHE A 207 -30.00 -18.43 -11.87
C PHE A 207 -28.62 -17.94 -11.38
N ILE A 208 -27.78 -18.86 -10.89
CA ILE A 208 -26.38 -18.55 -10.57
C ILE A 208 -25.60 -18.30 -11.87
N GLU A 209 -24.90 -17.17 -11.93
CA GLU A 209 -24.09 -16.80 -13.09
C GLU A 209 -22.65 -17.30 -12.90
N ASP A 210 -22.40 -18.57 -13.28
CA ASP A 210 -21.10 -19.25 -13.04
C ASP A 210 -19.90 -18.45 -13.55
N SER A 211 -20.05 -17.73 -14.67
CA SER A 211 -18.98 -16.89 -15.24
C SER A 211 -18.48 -15.80 -14.30
N VAL A 212 -19.34 -15.27 -13.41
CA VAL A 212 -18.95 -14.24 -12.43
C VAL A 212 -17.88 -14.77 -11.47
N TYR A 213 -18.03 -16.02 -11.04
CA TYR A 213 -17.20 -16.68 -10.03
C TYR A 213 -15.93 -17.31 -10.63
N THR A 214 -15.99 -17.76 -11.88
CA THR A 214 -14.86 -18.41 -12.54
C THR A 214 -13.88 -17.38 -13.14
N THR A 215 -14.34 -16.45 -13.97
CA THR A 215 -13.45 -15.53 -14.69
C THR A 215 -13.84 -14.06 -14.58
N GLY A 216 -15.14 -13.73 -14.52
CA GLY A 216 -15.66 -12.37 -14.68
C GLY A 216 -15.11 -11.37 -13.67
N LEU A 217 -15.14 -11.69 -12.37
CA LEU A 217 -14.59 -10.81 -11.34
C LEU A 217 -13.06 -10.66 -11.42
N ARG A 218 -12.34 -11.74 -11.77
CA ARG A 218 -10.89 -11.69 -11.99
C ARG A 218 -10.55 -10.79 -13.18
N GLU A 219 -11.36 -10.85 -14.24
CA GLU A 219 -11.18 -10.03 -15.44
C GLU A 219 -11.38 -8.53 -15.12
N GLU A 220 -12.47 -8.18 -14.44
CA GLU A 220 -12.74 -6.79 -14.04
C GLU A 220 -11.63 -6.26 -13.10
N TYR A 221 -11.18 -7.08 -12.14
CA TYR A 221 -10.07 -6.72 -11.25
C TYR A 221 -8.76 -6.52 -12.03
N ALA A 222 -8.41 -7.45 -12.90
CA ALA A 222 -7.19 -7.41 -13.71
C ALA A 222 -7.10 -6.16 -14.58
N ILE A 223 -8.23 -5.64 -15.08
CA ILE A 223 -8.27 -4.40 -15.85
C ILE A 223 -8.17 -3.17 -14.93
N ALA A 224 -9.01 -3.11 -13.90
CA ALA A 224 -9.11 -1.94 -13.03
C ALA A 224 -7.83 -1.71 -12.21
N ALA A 225 -7.26 -2.76 -11.62
CA ALA A 225 -6.10 -2.68 -10.75
C ALA A 225 -4.82 -2.21 -11.47
N ASN A 226 -4.73 -2.34 -12.79
CA ASN A 226 -3.61 -1.80 -13.58
C ASN A 226 -3.45 -0.28 -13.39
N TYR A 227 -4.57 0.41 -13.17
CA TYR A 227 -4.64 1.86 -12.99
C TYR A 227 -4.58 2.30 -11.52
N ALA A 228 -4.40 1.37 -10.59
CA ALA A 228 -4.29 1.68 -9.17
C ALA A 228 -3.00 2.46 -8.86
N HIS A 229 -3.11 3.44 -7.96
CA HIS A 229 -1.94 4.15 -7.41
C HIS A 229 -1.17 3.31 -6.40
N ASP A 230 -1.85 2.38 -5.72
CA ASP A 230 -1.23 1.43 -4.81
C ASP A 230 -0.46 0.34 -5.60
N PRO A 231 0.88 0.25 -5.43
CA PRO A 231 1.68 -0.75 -6.13
C PRO A 231 1.30 -2.19 -5.74
N ILE A 232 0.80 -2.45 -4.53
CA ILE A 232 0.43 -3.80 -4.08
C ILE A 232 -0.86 -4.24 -4.79
N ARG A 233 -1.88 -3.39 -4.84
CA ARG A 233 -3.09 -3.65 -5.64
C ARG A 233 -2.77 -3.86 -7.11
N LYS A 234 -1.87 -3.03 -7.70
CA LYS A 234 -1.44 -3.23 -9.08
C LYS A 234 -0.77 -4.59 -9.29
N ASP A 235 0.02 -5.05 -8.32
CA ASP A 235 0.66 -6.36 -8.36
C ASP A 235 -0.34 -7.53 -8.31
N ARG A 236 -1.36 -7.42 -7.44
CA ARG A 236 -2.48 -8.38 -7.40
C ARG A 236 -3.30 -8.37 -8.69
N GLY A 237 -3.47 -7.20 -9.31
CA GLY A 237 -4.06 -7.06 -10.64
C GLY A 237 -3.26 -7.82 -11.72
N PHE A 238 -1.94 -7.70 -11.69
CA PHE A 238 -1.05 -8.51 -12.53
C PHE A 238 -1.23 -10.00 -12.27
N ALA A 239 -1.25 -10.44 -11.01
CA ALA A 239 -1.41 -11.85 -10.66
C ALA A 239 -2.73 -12.43 -11.21
N ALA A 240 -3.84 -11.70 -11.07
CA ALA A 240 -5.13 -12.09 -11.65
C ALA A 240 -5.08 -12.15 -13.19
N CYS A 241 -4.43 -11.17 -13.83
CA CYS A 241 -4.25 -11.14 -15.28
C CYS A 241 -3.40 -12.33 -15.77
N ASN A 242 -2.28 -12.60 -15.12
CA ASN A 242 -1.37 -13.69 -15.46
C ASN A 242 -2.01 -15.06 -15.19
N TRP A 243 -2.84 -15.19 -14.15
CA TRP A 243 -3.63 -16.39 -13.88
C TRP A 243 -4.65 -16.64 -14.99
N LEU A 244 -5.43 -15.63 -15.41
CA LEU A 244 -6.39 -15.78 -16.50
C LEU A 244 -5.71 -16.19 -17.81
N ALA A 245 -4.54 -15.60 -18.09
CA ALA A 245 -3.70 -15.91 -19.25
C ALA A 245 -3.16 -17.34 -19.24
N LEU A 246 -2.74 -17.87 -18.09
CA LEU A 246 -2.01 -19.14 -17.99
C LEU A 246 -2.84 -20.30 -17.44
N ASN A 247 -4.03 -20.08 -16.89
CA ASN A 247 -4.86 -21.18 -16.41
C ASN A 247 -5.56 -21.90 -17.58
N ARG A 248 -5.43 -23.23 -17.60
CA ARG A 248 -6.00 -24.10 -18.65
C ARG A 248 -7.53 -24.17 -18.59
N GLU A 249 -8.12 -23.94 -17.43
CA GLU A 249 -9.57 -23.93 -17.23
C GLU A 249 -10.23 -22.63 -17.71
N THR A 250 -9.47 -21.55 -17.94
CA THR A 250 -9.98 -20.30 -18.49
C THR A 250 -10.48 -20.50 -19.93
N GLY A 251 -11.67 -20.00 -20.27
CA GLY A 251 -12.15 -20.03 -21.66
C GLY A 251 -11.33 -19.12 -22.58
N ASP A 252 -11.35 -19.38 -23.89
CA ASP A 252 -10.53 -18.65 -24.88
C ASP A 252 -10.73 -17.13 -24.85
N GLY A 253 -11.97 -16.66 -24.67
CA GLY A 253 -12.29 -15.22 -24.62
C GLY A 253 -11.57 -14.47 -23.50
N PRO A 254 -11.81 -14.80 -22.21
CA PRO A 254 -11.09 -14.19 -21.09
C PRO A 254 -9.58 -14.39 -21.15
N ARG A 255 -9.11 -15.55 -21.64
CA ARG A 255 -7.67 -15.83 -21.79
C ARG A 255 -7.01 -14.88 -22.79
N ASP A 256 -7.61 -14.72 -23.98
CA ASP A 256 -7.07 -13.84 -25.01
C ASP A 256 -7.05 -12.37 -24.59
N LEU A 257 -8.08 -11.93 -23.87
CA LEU A 257 -8.14 -10.60 -23.28
C LEU A 257 -7.04 -10.41 -22.24
N ALA A 258 -6.88 -11.35 -21.32
CA ALA A 258 -5.83 -11.31 -20.30
C ALA A 258 -4.43 -11.29 -20.90
N TRP A 259 -4.15 -12.15 -21.88
CA TRP A 259 -2.89 -12.13 -22.63
C TRP A 259 -2.62 -10.78 -23.30
N SER A 260 -3.64 -10.14 -23.87
CA SER A 260 -3.51 -8.80 -24.45
C SER A 260 -3.22 -7.73 -23.38
N ASN A 261 -3.84 -7.86 -22.20
CA ASN A 261 -3.70 -6.92 -21.09
C ASN A 261 -2.38 -7.04 -20.32
N LEU A 262 -1.67 -8.17 -20.41
CA LEU A 262 -0.31 -8.31 -19.85
C LEU A 262 0.64 -7.21 -20.37
N TYR A 263 0.40 -6.69 -21.58
CA TYR A 263 1.11 -5.55 -22.14
C TYR A 263 1.20 -4.35 -21.20
N PHE A 264 0.12 -4.06 -20.46
CA PHE A 264 0.06 -2.90 -19.56
C PHE A 264 0.86 -3.12 -18.27
N TYR A 265 1.03 -4.37 -17.85
CA TYR A 265 1.77 -4.76 -16.65
C TYR A 265 3.26 -4.98 -16.88
N MET A 266 3.70 -5.20 -18.13
CA MET A 266 5.10 -5.42 -18.44
C MET A 266 6.00 -4.25 -18.00
N ARG A 267 7.12 -4.62 -17.36
CA ARG A 267 8.21 -3.73 -16.93
C ARG A 267 9.50 -4.08 -17.69
N PRO A 268 10.44 -3.12 -17.86
CA PRO A 268 11.71 -3.39 -18.49
C PRO A 268 12.61 -4.26 -17.60
N ALA A 269 13.50 -5.04 -18.21
CA ALA A 269 14.37 -6.01 -17.55
C ALA A 269 15.18 -5.40 -16.39
N HIS A 270 15.71 -4.17 -16.54
CA HIS A 270 16.50 -3.50 -15.50
C HIS A 270 15.71 -3.10 -14.25
N GLU A 271 14.38 -3.02 -14.34
CA GLU A 271 13.52 -2.65 -13.20
C GLU A 271 13.16 -3.87 -12.34
N ILE A 272 13.13 -5.05 -12.96
CA ILE A 272 12.78 -6.33 -12.33
C ILE A 272 14.01 -7.16 -11.94
N MET A 273 15.13 -6.96 -12.64
CA MET A 273 16.43 -7.57 -12.38
C MET A 273 17.47 -6.45 -12.30
N PRO A 274 17.70 -5.85 -11.11
CA PRO A 274 18.55 -4.67 -10.95
C PRO A 274 20.00 -4.87 -11.42
N SER A 275 20.49 -6.10 -11.44
CA SER A 275 21.81 -6.42 -11.97
C SER A 275 21.90 -6.45 -13.50
N PHE A 276 20.75 -6.36 -14.20
CA PHE A 276 20.69 -6.40 -15.65
C PHE A 276 21.43 -5.20 -16.26
N LYS A 277 22.50 -5.49 -17.00
CA LYS A 277 23.32 -4.49 -17.71
C LYS A 277 23.41 -4.87 -19.18
N ALA A 278 22.86 -4.02 -20.04
CA ALA A 278 22.91 -4.20 -21.49
C ALA A 278 23.88 -3.22 -22.15
N GLN A 279 24.56 -3.66 -23.20
CA GLN A 279 25.35 -2.82 -24.09
C GLN A 279 25.16 -3.21 -25.55
N ARG A 280 25.28 -2.23 -26.45
CA ARG A 280 25.26 -2.48 -27.88
C ARG A 280 26.52 -3.24 -28.28
N ILE A 281 26.36 -4.20 -29.17
CA ILE A 281 27.49 -4.94 -29.73
C ILE A 281 28.23 -4.01 -30.70
N ASP A 282 29.51 -3.79 -30.46
CA ASP A 282 30.37 -3.05 -31.38
C ASP A 282 30.61 -3.89 -32.65
N PHE A 283 29.73 -3.76 -33.64
CA PHE A 283 29.88 -4.44 -34.92
C PHE A 283 29.33 -3.56 -36.05
N THR A 284 30.13 -3.39 -37.09
CA THR A 284 29.73 -2.68 -38.30
C THR A 284 29.31 -3.70 -39.35
N ALA A 285 28.02 -3.71 -39.68
CA ALA A 285 27.51 -4.57 -40.74
C ALA A 285 28.12 -4.17 -42.11
N PRO A 286 28.29 -5.14 -43.04
CA PRO A 286 28.68 -4.85 -44.41
C PRO A 286 27.73 -3.85 -45.08
N ALA A 287 28.22 -3.12 -46.08
CA ALA A 287 27.40 -2.18 -46.83
C ALA A 287 26.12 -2.85 -47.39
N GLY A 288 24.96 -2.22 -47.15
CA GLY A 288 23.65 -2.75 -47.55
C GLY A 288 23.03 -3.76 -46.58
N TYR A 289 23.67 -4.04 -45.44
CA TYR A 289 23.17 -4.92 -44.39
C TYR A 289 23.04 -4.19 -43.05
N VAL A 290 22.15 -4.67 -42.20
CA VAL A 290 21.89 -4.19 -40.84
C VAL A 290 22.05 -5.36 -39.85
N ALA A 291 22.68 -5.10 -38.71
CA ALA A 291 22.91 -6.10 -37.66
C ALA A 291 21.67 -6.30 -36.78
N THR A 292 21.25 -7.55 -36.58
CA THR A 292 20.08 -7.91 -35.75
C THR A 292 20.24 -9.31 -35.13
N ASN A 293 19.36 -9.68 -34.19
CA ASN A 293 19.19 -11.02 -33.60
C ASN A 293 20.49 -11.79 -33.30
N PRO A 294 21.42 -11.24 -32.50
CA PRO A 294 22.66 -11.92 -32.12
C PRO A 294 22.41 -13.11 -31.18
N SER A 295 23.21 -14.17 -31.29
CA SER A 295 23.16 -15.38 -30.44
C SER A 295 24.50 -15.62 -29.74
N VAL A 296 24.53 -15.46 -28.40
CA VAL A 296 25.70 -15.71 -27.55
C VAL A 296 25.75 -17.17 -27.09
N ALA A 297 26.95 -17.75 -27.05
CA ALA A 297 27.24 -19.05 -26.44
C ALA A 297 28.63 -19.04 -25.78
N ARG A 298 28.94 -20.14 -25.08
CA ARG A 298 30.24 -20.38 -24.47
C ARG A 298 30.88 -21.61 -25.11
N LEU A 299 32.16 -21.51 -25.49
CA LEU A 299 32.98 -22.63 -25.95
C LEU A 299 34.22 -22.73 -25.04
N GLY A 300 34.26 -23.70 -24.13
CA GLY A 300 35.22 -23.70 -23.04
C GLY A 300 35.04 -22.44 -22.18
N ASP A 301 36.09 -21.63 -22.00
CA ASP A 301 36.00 -20.34 -21.31
C ASP A 301 35.81 -19.14 -22.26
N ALA A 302 35.79 -19.38 -23.58
CA ALA A 302 35.62 -18.33 -24.57
C ALA A 302 34.14 -17.95 -24.73
N ILE A 303 33.89 -16.64 -24.79
CA ILE A 303 32.58 -16.09 -25.14
C ILE A 303 32.56 -15.90 -26.66
N VAL A 304 31.60 -16.56 -27.30
CA VAL A 304 31.38 -16.47 -28.74
C VAL A 304 29.99 -15.92 -29.01
N LEU A 305 29.88 -15.05 -30.00
CA LEU A 305 28.61 -14.44 -30.37
C LEU A 305 28.42 -14.51 -31.87
N LEU A 306 27.32 -15.09 -32.31
CA LEU A 306 26.92 -15.06 -33.71
C LEU A 306 26.09 -13.80 -33.98
N GLN A 307 26.62 -12.90 -34.77
CA GLN A 307 25.94 -11.68 -35.21
C GLN A 307 25.24 -11.94 -36.55
N ARG A 308 23.90 -11.95 -36.55
CA ARG A 308 23.10 -11.98 -37.76
C ARG A 308 23.07 -10.59 -38.40
N THR A 309 23.10 -10.55 -39.73
CA THR A 309 22.88 -9.34 -40.52
C THR A 309 21.88 -9.61 -41.65
N VAL A 310 21.04 -8.62 -41.95
CA VAL A 310 19.96 -8.71 -42.95
C VAL A 310 19.99 -7.52 -43.89
N ASN A 311 19.53 -7.70 -45.13
CA ASN A 311 19.51 -6.65 -46.17
C ASN A 311 18.16 -5.91 -46.28
N TYR A 312 17.30 -5.99 -45.27
CA TYR A 312 16.02 -5.27 -45.24
C TYR A 312 15.98 -4.23 -44.13
N THR A 313 15.03 -3.30 -44.24
CA THR A 313 14.57 -2.47 -43.13
C THR A 313 13.09 -2.71 -42.88
N LEU A 314 12.64 -2.43 -41.65
CA LEU A 314 11.24 -2.55 -41.26
C LEU A 314 10.55 -1.20 -41.41
N THR A 315 9.39 -1.15 -42.08
CA THR A 315 8.56 0.06 -42.13
C THR A 315 7.73 0.22 -40.85
N ASP A 316 7.16 1.41 -40.64
CA ASP A 316 6.23 1.69 -39.53
C ASP A 316 5.01 0.75 -39.49
N GLY A 317 4.65 0.16 -40.63
CA GLY A 317 3.57 -0.83 -40.78
C GLY A 317 4.01 -2.29 -40.62
N GLY A 318 5.27 -2.55 -40.25
CA GLY A 318 5.79 -3.90 -40.03
C GLY A 318 6.14 -4.67 -41.31
N GLN A 319 6.25 -3.99 -42.46
CA GLN A 319 6.63 -4.63 -43.73
C GLN A 319 8.15 -4.59 -43.92
N TYR A 320 8.72 -5.69 -44.40
CA TYR A 320 10.12 -5.78 -44.78
C TYR A 320 10.33 -5.12 -46.15
N VAL A 321 11.29 -4.22 -46.24
CA VAL A 321 11.67 -3.54 -47.49
C VAL A 321 13.13 -3.81 -47.77
N THR A 322 13.40 -4.39 -48.94
CA THR A 322 14.76 -4.62 -49.43
C THR A 322 15.12 -3.56 -50.49
N PRO A 323 16.40 -3.20 -50.64
CA PRO A 323 16.85 -2.35 -51.74
C PRO A 323 16.54 -3.00 -53.09
N GLY A 324 15.68 -2.36 -53.90
CA GLY A 324 15.38 -2.79 -55.27
C GLY A 324 14.61 -4.11 -55.40
N ASP A 325 13.76 -4.45 -54.41
CA ASP A 325 12.99 -5.70 -54.36
C ASP A 325 13.86 -6.97 -54.43
N MET A 326 15.12 -6.87 -54.02
CA MET A 326 16.03 -8.00 -53.92
C MET A 326 15.51 -9.02 -52.89
N PRO A 327 15.86 -10.31 -53.03
CA PRO A 327 15.57 -11.31 -52.01
C PRO A 327 16.05 -10.89 -50.62
N ILE A 328 15.29 -11.27 -49.59
CA ILE A 328 15.78 -11.16 -48.21
C ILE A 328 16.99 -12.09 -48.09
N SER A 329 18.12 -11.55 -47.64
CA SER A 329 19.39 -12.25 -47.54
C SER A 329 19.95 -12.10 -46.14
N THR A 330 20.31 -13.21 -45.51
CA THR A 330 20.96 -13.26 -44.20
C THR A 330 22.42 -13.65 -44.31
N ARG A 331 23.30 -12.89 -43.65
CA ARG A 331 24.72 -13.23 -43.45
C ARG A 331 25.03 -13.28 -41.96
N ASN A 332 25.85 -14.24 -41.54
CA ASN A 332 26.20 -14.45 -40.13
C ASN A 332 27.70 -14.26 -39.91
N PHE A 333 28.06 -13.61 -38.80
CA PHE A 333 29.43 -13.35 -38.41
C PHE A 333 29.69 -13.91 -37.02
N LEU A 334 30.78 -14.64 -36.84
CA LEU A 334 31.22 -15.12 -35.54
C LEU A 334 32.15 -14.08 -34.91
N LEU A 335 31.76 -13.58 -33.75
CA LEU A 335 32.50 -12.65 -32.92
C LEU A 335 33.11 -13.40 -31.73
N ARG A 336 34.34 -13.04 -31.38
CA ARG A 336 34.95 -13.43 -30.10
C ARG A 336 34.90 -12.23 -29.16
N LEU A 337 34.39 -12.44 -27.96
CA LEU A 337 34.30 -11.43 -26.92
C LEU A 337 35.20 -11.82 -25.75
N ASP A 338 35.77 -10.82 -25.07
CA ASP A 338 36.43 -11.04 -23.78
C ASP A 338 35.41 -11.11 -22.62
N SER A 339 35.89 -11.32 -21.40
CA SER A 339 35.05 -11.41 -20.19
C SER A 339 34.33 -10.10 -19.80
N ASP A 340 34.69 -8.97 -20.40
CA ASP A 340 33.98 -7.69 -20.26
C ASP A 340 33.03 -7.44 -21.45
N LEU A 341 32.85 -8.46 -22.30
CA LEU A 341 32.05 -8.51 -23.50
C LEU A 341 32.52 -7.55 -24.60
N VAL A 342 33.80 -7.18 -24.59
CA VAL A 342 34.42 -6.36 -25.63
C VAL A 342 34.79 -7.24 -26.82
N LYS A 343 34.47 -6.79 -28.04
CA LYS A 343 34.80 -7.50 -29.27
C LYS A 343 36.32 -7.55 -29.48
N MET A 344 36.85 -8.77 -29.60
CA MET A 344 38.24 -9.04 -29.94
C MET A 344 38.46 -9.27 -31.44
N GLY A 345 37.46 -9.80 -32.14
CA GLY A 345 37.53 -10.10 -33.56
C GLY A 345 36.17 -10.53 -34.12
N ALA A 346 36.04 -10.46 -35.45
CA ALA A 346 34.83 -10.86 -36.16
C ALA A 346 35.20 -11.47 -37.53
N SER A 347 34.63 -12.63 -37.84
CA SER A 347 34.82 -13.32 -39.12
C SER A 347 33.49 -13.83 -39.65
N GLU A 348 33.31 -13.82 -40.98
CA GLU A 348 32.07 -14.32 -41.59
C GLU A 348 31.98 -15.86 -41.49
N VAL A 349 30.76 -16.35 -41.25
CA VAL A 349 30.41 -17.76 -41.32
C VAL A 349 29.78 -18.03 -42.68
N LEU A 350 30.54 -18.70 -43.55
CA LEU A 350 30.14 -19.06 -44.90
C LEU A 350 29.15 -20.23 -44.89
N PRO A 351 28.19 -20.26 -45.83
CA PRO A 351 27.30 -21.40 -45.98
C PRO A 351 28.07 -22.68 -46.38
N PRO A 352 27.46 -23.87 -46.25
CA PRO A 352 28.10 -25.11 -46.64
C PRO A 352 28.53 -25.12 -48.10
N ALA A 353 29.70 -25.68 -48.39
CA ALA A 353 30.26 -25.74 -49.74
C ALA A 353 29.39 -26.57 -50.71
N ASP A 354 28.62 -27.51 -50.18
CA ASP A 354 27.70 -28.41 -50.89
C ASP A 354 26.22 -27.97 -50.78
N LEU A 355 25.95 -26.74 -50.34
CA LEU A 355 24.59 -26.21 -50.30
C LEU A 355 23.97 -26.17 -51.71
N PRO A 356 22.79 -26.77 -51.92
CA PRO A 356 22.14 -26.76 -53.23
C PRO A 356 21.70 -25.35 -53.62
N SER A 357 21.52 -25.12 -54.93
CA SER A 357 20.90 -23.88 -55.43
C SER A 357 19.53 -23.65 -54.75
N PRO A 358 19.18 -22.39 -54.41
CA PRO A 358 17.91 -22.07 -53.77
C PRO A 358 16.70 -22.62 -54.55
N ALA A 359 15.88 -23.44 -53.89
CA ALA A 359 14.58 -23.87 -54.41
C ALA A 359 13.51 -22.79 -54.20
N TYR A 360 13.69 -21.91 -53.20
CA TYR A 360 12.89 -20.71 -52.96
C TYR A 360 13.83 -19.51 -52.87
N ASP A 361 13.66 -18.57 -53.79
CA ASP A 361 14.62 -17.49 -54.06
C ASP A 361 14.28 -16.16 -53.38
N GLN A 362 13.17 -16.08 -52.64
CA GLN A 362 12.75 -14.84 -51.97
C GLN A 362 13.40 -14.62 -50.59
N VAL A 363 13.84 -15.70 -49.92
CA VAL A 363 14.48 -15.65 -48.60
C VAL A 363 15.68 -16.59 -48.57
N LEU A 364 16.87 -16.02 -48.46
CA LEU A 364 18.16 -16.67 -48.62
C LEU A 364 18.97 -16.64 -47.32
N GLY A 365 19.76 -17.69 -47.12
CA GLY A 365 20.69 -17.82 -45.99
C GLY A 365 20.09 -18.49 -44.75
N PHE A 366 20.85 -18.41 -43.65
CA PHE A 366 20.59 -19.09 -42.39
C PHE A 366 20.11 -18.08 -41.35
N GLU A 367 18.81 -18.09 -41.05
CA GLU A 367 18.14 -17.11 -40.19
C GLU A 367 18.12 -17.53 -38.72
N ASP A 368 18.14 -16.53 -37.83
CA ASP A 368 17.95 -16.67 -36.37
C ASP A 368 18.76 -17.84 -35.76
N MET A 369 20.02 -17.99 -36.18
CA MET A 369 20.85 -19.12 -35.80
C MET A 369 21.17 -19.09 -34.29
N ARG A 370 20.70 -20.10 -33.56
CA ARG A 370 20.97 -20.31 -32.13
C ARG A 370 22.28 -21.04 -31.95
N LEU A 371 23.23 -20.39 -31.30
CA LEU A 371 24.59 -20.89 -31.10
C LEU A 371 24.68 -21.74 -29.81
N PHE A 372 25.37 -22.88 -29.86
CA PHE A 372 25.63 -23.73 -28.69
C PHE A 372 26.87 -24.60 -28.89
N ALA A 373 27.46 -25.07 -27.79
CA ALA A 373 28.57 -26.03 -27.83
C ALA A 373 28.05 -27.46 -27.67
N TRP A 374 28.50 -28.38 -28.53
CA TRP A 374 28.16 -29.80 -28.46
C TRP A 374 29.40 -30.62 -28.83
N ARG A 375 29.81 -31.54 -27.93
CA ARG A 375 31.05 -32.34 -28.08
C ARG A 375 32.30 -31.48 -28.25
N ASP A 376 32.40 -30.42 -27.44
CA ASP A 376 33.49 -29.43 -27.47
C ASP A 376 33.67 -28.70 -28.81
N GLU A 377 32.69 -28.79 -29.70
CA GLU A 377 32.65 -28.07 -30.98
C GLU A 377 31.50 -27.06 -30.98
N LEU A 378 31.60 -26.04 -31.83
CA LEU A 378 30.59 -24.99 -31.95
C LEU A 378 29.55 -25.38 -33.01
N TRP A 379 28.28 -25.32 -32.64
CA TRP A 379 27.15 -25.68 -33.50
C TRP A 379 26.11 -24.56 -33.56
N GLY A 380 25.37 -24.51 -34.66
CA GLY A 380 24.26 -23.60 -34.88
C GLY A 380 23.00 -24.33 -35.32
N LEU A 381 21.84 -23.91 -34.81
CA LEU A 381 20.53 -24.31 -35.32
C LEU A 381 19.85 -23.11 -35.97
N SER A 382 19.56 -23.17 -37.27
CA SER A 382 19.02 -22.05 -38.05
C SER A 382 17.69 -22.37 -38.71
N CYS A 383 16.88 -21.35 -38.92
CA CYS A 383 15.75 -21.43 -39.84
C CYS A 383 16.23 -21.14 -41.27
N VAL A 384 15.94 -22.03 -42.21
CA VAL A 384 16.33 -21.90 -43.62
C VAL A 384 15.11 -22.11 -44.49
N ARG A 385 14.79 -21.13 -45.35
CA ARG A 385 13.61 -21.18 -46.23
C ARG A 385 13.93 -21.59 -47.67
N GLN A 386 15.17 -21.45 -48.10
CA GLN A 386 15.59 -21.68 -49.48
C GLN A 386 15.67 -23.15 -49.92
N LEU A 387 15.46 -24.12 -49.03
CA LEU A 387 15.67 -25.55 -49.33
C LEU A 387 14.48 -26.24 -49.99
N THR A 388 13.29 -25.62 -49.99
CA THR A 388 12.09 -26.18 -50.61
C THR A 388 11.33 -25.16 -51.46
N PRO A 389 10.67 -25.54 -52.56
CA PRO A 389 9.99 -24.61 -53.45
C PRO A 389 8.93 -23.73 -52.78
N GLU A 390 8.26 -24.24 -51.74
CA GLU A 390 7.20 -23.51 -51.04
C GLU A 390 7.74 -22.53 -49.98
N GLY A 391 9.05 -22.49 -49.75
CA GLY A 391 9.65 -21.61 -48.74
C GLY A 391 9.34 -21.99 -47.30
N TRP A 392 9.24 -23.28 -46.99
CA TRP A 392 9.01 -23.78 -45.63
C TRP A 392 10.14 -23.43 -44.67
N CYS A 393 9.79 -23.22 -43.39
CA CYS A 393 10.78 -23.02 -42.34
C CYS A 393 11.45 -24.37 -41.99
N GLU A 394 12.62 -24.64 -42.55
CA GLU A 394 13.41 -25.83 -42.22
C GLU A 394 14.40 -25.51 -41.09
N GLN A 395 14.50 -26.40 -40.11
CA GLN A 395 15.55 -26.30 -39.08
C GLN A 395 16.80 -27.01 -39.56
N VAL A 396 17.89 -26.26 -39.70
CA VAL A 396 19.19 -26.77 -40.14
C VAL A 396 20.16 -26.74 -38.98
N LEU A 397 20.63 -27.92 -38.59
CA LEU A 397 21.73 -28.10 -37.64
C LEU A 397 23.03 -28.13 -38.43
N ALA A 398 24.03 -27.34 -38.03
CA ALA A 398 25.35 -27.32 -38.67
C ALA A 398 26.45 -27.04 -37.64
N ARG A 399 27.62 -27.62 -37.86
CA ARG A 399 28.85 -27.33 -37.11
C ARG A 399 29.57 -26.14 -37.73
N ILE A 400 30.19 -25.29 -36.92
CA ILE A 400 30.98 -24.15 -37.38
C ILE A 400 32.46 -24.54 -37.31
N GLU A 401 33.11 -24.58 -38.47
CA GLU A 401 34.51 -24.99 -38.62
C GLU A 401 35.39 -23.82 -39.08
N ASP A 402 36.60 -23.74 -38.52
CA ASP A 402 37.61 -22.74 -38.91
C ASP A 402 38.23 -23.11 -40.27
N THR A 403 38.40 -22.13 -41.15
CA THR A 403 39.10 -22.32 -42.43
C THR A 403 40.54 -21.78 -42.35
N GLU A 404 41.42 -22.26 -43.23
CA GLU A 404 42.82 -21.80 -43.34
C GLU A 404 42.96 -20.29 -43.64
N LEU A 405 41.89 -19.63 -44.11
CA LEU A 405 41.86 -18.23 -44.51
C LEU A 405 41.30 -17.28 -43.43
N GLY A 406 41.04 -17.76 -42.21
CA GLY A 406 40.53 -16.94 -41.10
C GLY A 406 39.03 -16.63 -41.17
N SER A 407 38.29 -17.23 -42.09
CA SER A 407 36.81 -17.29 -42.09
C SER A 407 36.32 -18.61 -41.48
N HIS A 408 35.02 -18.70 -41.19
CA HIS A 408 34.38 -19.93 -40.73
C HIS A 408 33.47 -20.48 -41.82
N ILE A 409 33.21 -21.79 -41.83
CA ILE A 409 32.27 -22.45 -42.74
C ILE A 409 31.32 -23.35 -41.96
N LEU A 410 30.06 -23.41 -42.41
CA LEU A 410 29.12 -24.41 -41.93
C LEU A 410 29.45 -25.78 -42.53
N ALA A 411 29.77 -26.74 -41.67
CA ALA A 411 30.10 -28.11 -42.01
C ALA A 411 29.15 -29.08 -41.28
N ASP A 412 29.18 -30.37 -41.67
CA ASP A 412 28.35 -31.43 -41.06
C ASP A 412 26.88 -31.02 -40.86
N TRP A 413 26.31 -30.41 -41.90
CA TRP A 413 24.99 -29.81 -41.81
C TRP A 413 23.89 -30.80 -42.22
N ARG A 414 22.73 -30.69 -41.57
CA ARG A 414 21.55 -31.50 -41.90
C ARG A 414 20.25 -30.78 -41.55
N VAL A 415 19.22 -31.10 -42.32
CA VAL A 415 17.85 -30.68 -42.00
C VAL A 415 17.28 -31.62 -40.93
N VAL A 416 16.82 -31.07 -39.82
CA VAL A 416 16.18 -31.83 -38.73
C VAL A 416 14.67 -31.67 -38.88
N ARG A 417 13.96 -32.79 -39.09
CA ARG A 417 12.51 -32.78 -39.34
C ARG A 417 11.77 -33.59 -38.27
N PRO A 418 10.74 -33.00 -37.61
CA PRO A 418 9.89 -33.76 -36.72
C PRO A 418 9.02 -34.74 -37.52
N ALA A 419 8.76 -35.90 -36.92
CA ALA A 419 7.80 -36.85 -37.49
C ALA A 419 6.37 -36.26 -37.44
N GLY A 420 5.60 -36.43 -38.51
CA GLY A 420 4.20 -36.00 -38.60
C GLY A 420 3.96 -34.91 -39.65
N GLN A 421 2.89 -34.14 -39.47
CA GLN A 421 2.52 -33.06 -40.38
C GLN A 421 3.53 -31.91 -40.27
N ARG A 422 3.96 -31.39 -41.43
CA ARG A 422 4.90 -30.27 -41.52
C ARG A 422 4.27 -28.99 -40.96
N GLN A 423 5.02 -28.27 -40.13
CA GLN A 423 4.61 -27.00 -39.52
C GLN A 423 5.66 -25.92 -39.76
N HIS A 424 5.25 -24.66 -39.83
CA HIS A 424 6.16 -23.51 -39.92
C HIS A 424 6.74 -23.14 -38.54
N GLU A 425 7.20 -24.14 -37.78
CA GLU A 425 7.76 -23.94 -36.43
C GLU A 425 9.27 -23.74 -36.51
N LYS A 426 9.74 -22.51 -36.20
CA LYS A 426 11.13 -22.08 -36.35
C LYS A 426 11.89 -21.84 -35.03
N ASN A 427 11.19 -21.96 -33.90
CA ASN A 427 11.62 -21.46 -32.61
C ASN A 427 12.11 -22.58 -31.67
N TRP A 428 12.88 -23.52 -32.22
CA TRP A 428 13.38 -24.67 -31.46
C TRP A 428 14.51 -24.23 -30.54
N MET A 429 14.48 -24.67 -29.28
CA MET A 429 15.51 -24.35 -28.29
C MET A 429 16.47 -25.54 -28.15
N PRO A 430 17.71 -25.46 -28.66
CA PRO A 430 18.69 -26.53 -28.48
C PRO A 430 19.11 -26.63 -27.01
N LEU A 431 19.34 -27.87 -26.55
CA LEU A 431 19.86 -28.16 -25.22
C LEU A 431 20.83 -29.34 -25.30
N VAL A 432 21.94 -29.26 -24.57
CA VAL A 432 22.98 -30.28 -24.57
C VAL A 432 23.08 -30.91 -23.18
N GLU A 433 22.58 -32.14 -23.08
CA GLU A 433 22.57 -32.94 -21.86
C GLU A 433 23.87 -33.75 -21.73
N ARG A 434 24.58 -33.57 -20.62
CA ARG A 434 25.69 -34.45 -20.25
C ARG A 434 25.13 -35.70 -19.60
N THR A 435 25.32 -36.85 -20.23
CA THR A 435 24.82 -38.12 -19.71
C THR A 435 25.75 -38.69 -18.64
N SER A 436 25.25 -39.67 -17.87
CA SER A 436 25.99 -40.33 -16.78
C SER A 436 27.27 -41.05 -17.22
N ASP A 437 27.38 -41.44 -18.49
CA ASP A 437 28.60 -42.06 -19.03
C ASP A 437 29.63 -41.02 -19.51
N GLY A 438 29.32 -39.73 -19.36
CA GLY A 438 30.17 -38.63 -19.80
C GLY A 438 30.08 -38.36 -21.30
N SER A 439 29.05 -38.80 -22.01
CA SER A 439 28.77 -38.38 -23.39
C SER A 439 27.78 -37.21 -23.44
N ASP A 440 27.86 -36.38 -24.48
CA ASP A 440 26.90 -35.30 -24.73
C ASP A 440 25.76 -35.76 -25.65
N ARG A 441 24.53 -35.47 -25.23
CA ARG A 441 23.31 -35.72 -25.99
C ARG A 441 22.62 -34.41 -26.34
N LEU A 442 22.42 -34.18 -27.64
CA LEU A 442 21.69 -33.02 -28.14
C LEU A 442 20.19 -33.32 -28.17
N ARG A 443 19.38 -32.41 -27.61
CA ARG A 443 17.93 -32.40 -27.72
C ARG A 443 17.45 -31.02 -28.15
N PHE A 444 16.18 -30.95 -28.54
CA PHE A 444 15.50 -29.70 -28.83
C PHE A 444 14.18 -29.62 -28.08
N ILE A 445 13.94 -28.54 -27.35
CA ILE A 445 12.57 -28.20 -26.95
C ILE A 445 11.89 -27.59 -28.18
N TYR A 446 10.96 -28.35 -28.74
CA TYR A 446 10.25 -28.03 -29.98
C TYR A 446 9.03 -27.14 -29.72
N LEU A 447 8.27 -27.44 -28.66
CA LEU A 447 7.09 -26.69 -28.22
C LEU A 447 7.04 -26.65 -26.69
N CYS A 448 6.42 -25.60 -26.14
CA CYS A 448 6.16 -25.48 -24.70
C CYS A 448 4.80 -26.09 -24.28
N ASP A 449 3.78 -26.06 -25.15
CA ASP A 449 2.44 -26.62 -24.90
C ASP A 449 1.86 -27.32 -26.16
N PRO A 450 1.79 -28.66 -26.19
CA PRO A 450 2.41 -29.56 -25.21
C PRO A 450 3.92 -29.39 -25.19
N THR A 451 4.56 -29.60 -24.03
CA THR A 451 6.01 -29.60 -23.93
C THR A 451 6.56 -30.79 -24.71
N LYS A 452 7.16 -30.52 -25.87
CA LYS A 452 7.60 -31.54 -26.83
C LYS A 452 9.11 -31.48 -27.02
N ILE A 453 9.78 -32.60 -26.77
CA ILE A 453 11.23 -32.73 -26.88
C ILE A 453 11.59 -33.64 -28.04
N LEU A 454 12.54 -33.19 -28.87
CA LEU A 454 13.07 -33.94 -30.01
C LEU A 454 14.53 -34.34 -29.76
N ASP A 455 14.95 -35.45 -30.36
CA ASP A 455 16.35 -35.84 -30.45
C ASP A 455 17.08 -35.13 -31.62
N GLU A 456 18.38 -35.38 -31.75
CA GLU A 456 19.22 -34.79 -32.78
C GLU A 456 18.84 -35.18 -34.23
N ASN A 457 17.92 -36.14 -34.40
CA ASN A 457 17.37 -36.61 -35.67
C ASN A 457 15.91 -36.19 -35.87
N GLY A 458 15.33 -35.39 -34.96
CA GLY A 458 13.95 -34.91 -35.03
C GLY A 458 12.90 -35.89 -34.51
N ARG A 459 13.28 -36.98 -33.83
CA ARG A 459 12.31 -37.93 -33.27
C ARG A 459 11.81 -37.43 -31.92
N THR A 460 10.51 -37.53 -31.68
CA THR A 460 9.91 -37.20 -30.37
C THR A 460 10.44 -38.13 -29.30
N VAL A 461 11.03 -37.54 -28.26
CA VAL A 461 11.55 -38.23 -27.08
C VAL A 461 10.53 -38.21 -25.96
N SER A 462 9.87 -37.07 -25.77
CA SER A 462 8.81 -36.88 -24.79
C SER A 462 7.82 -35.83 -25.28
N GLU A 463 6.56 -36.01 -24.92
CA GLU A 463 5.48 -35.05 -25.17
C GLU A 463 4.58 -35.07 -23.93
N GLN A 464 4.44 -33.91 -23.27
CA GLN A 464 3.75 -33.79 -22.00
C GLN A 464 2.92 -32.51 -21.98
N GLU A 465 1.70 -32.56 -21.45
CA GLU A 465 0.88 -31.37 -21.28
C GLU A 465 1.36 -30.58 -20.04
N PRO A 466 1.77 -29.31 -20.17
CA PRO A 466 2.13 -28.48 -19.03
C PRO A 466 0.90 -28.15 -18.16
N MET A 467 1.11 -27.81 -16.89
CA MET A 467 0.03 -27.41 -15.98
C MET A 467 -0.61 -26.06 -16.32
N VAL A 468 0.10 -25.23 -17.08
CA VAL A 468 -0.35 -23.91 -17.55
C VAL A 468 -0.61 -23.95 -19.05
N ALA A 469 -1.51 -23.09 -19.53
CA ALA A 469 -1.72 -22.83 -20.94
C ALA A 469 -0.54 -21.99 -21.45
N ALA A 470 0.37 -22.61 -22.19
CA ALA A 470 1.54 -21.97 -22.79
C ALA A 470 1.61 -22.09 -24.34
N PRO A 471 0.49 -22.11 -25.10
CA PRO A 471 0.53 -22.33 -26.55
C PRO A 471 1.19 -21.15 -27.31
N GLN A 472 1.35 -19.99 -26.66
CA GLN A 472 1.98 -18.81 -27.23
C GLN A 472 3.47 -18.69 -26.88
N PHE A 473 4.02 -19.62 -26.07
CA PHE A 473 5.42 -19.57 -25.65
C PHE A 473 6.31 -20.12 -26.74
N SER A 474 6.84 -19.22 -27.58
CA SER A 474 7.77 -19.55 -28.66
C SER A 474 9.20 -19.50 -28.16
N GLY A 475 9.99 -20.54 -28.43
CA GLY A 475 11.40 -20.57 -28.03
C GLY A 475 12.24 -19.44 -28.62
N SER A 476 13.03 -18.79 -27.77
CA SER A 476 13.85 -17.65 -28.18
C SER A 476 15.33 -18.03 -28.18
N SER A 477 15.85 -18.57 -27.07
CA SER A 477 17.27 -18.96 -26.91
C SER A 477 17.49 -20.47 -26.97
N GLN A 478 18.75 -20.90 -26.85
CA GLN A 478 19.11 -22.23 -26.33
C GLN A 478 18.66 -22.40 -24.87
N ALA A 479 18.54 -23.64 -24.41
CA ALA A 479 18.33 -23.94 -23.00
C ALA A 479 19.66 -24.34 -22.32
N ILE A 480 19.90 -23.81 -21.13
CA ILE A 480 21.12 -24.03 -20.35
C ILE A 480 20.82 -24.80 -19.07
N LEU A 481 21.78 -25.59 -18.62
CA LEU A 481 21.71 -26.22 -17.31
C LEU A 481 21.68 -25.14 -16.21
N PHE A 482 20.66 -25.18 -15.37
CA PHE A 482 20.40 -24.16 -14.35
C PHE A 482 19.58 -24.79 -13.21
N ASP A 483 20.06 -24.71 -11.97
CA ASP A 483 19.40 -25.24 -10.77
C ASP A 483 18.88 -26.70 -10.90
N GLY A 484 19.65 -27.57 -11.55
CA GLY A 484 19.30 -28.98 -11.73
C GLY A 484 18.27 -29.27 -12.83
N GLY A 485 17.88 -28.26 -13.61
CA GLY A 485 17.02 -28.39 -14.79
C GLY A 485 17.50 -27.49 -15.93
N TRP A 486 16.58 -27.04 -16.78
CA TRP A 486 16.88 -26.32 -18.02
C TRP A 486 16.20 -24.97 -18.06
N LEU A 487 16.98 -23.89 -18.10
CA LEU A 487 16.49 -22.52 -18.24
C LEU A 487 16.57 -22.07 -19.71
N ALA A 488 15.50 -21.48 -20.23
CA ALA A 488 15.48 -20.85 -21.55
C ALA A 488 14.70 -19.54 -21.54
N LEU A 489 14.93 -18.71 -22.57
CA LEU A 489 14.11 -17.55 -22.87
C LEU A 489 13.09 -17.90 -23.96
N VAL A 490 11.85 -17.48 -23.75
CA VAL A 490 10.76 -17.53 -24.75
C VAL A 490 10.29 -16.12 -25.08
N HIS A 491 9.59 -15.99 -26.21
CA HIS A 491 8.84 -14.79 -26.56
C HIS A 491 7.39 -15.13 -26.89
N GLU A 492 6.50 -14.18 -26.64
CA GLU A 492 5.08 -14.26 -27.04
C GLU A 492 4.81 -13.09 -28.01
N ALA A 493 4.58 -13.41 -29.28
CA ALA A 493 4.36 -12.40 -30.31
C ALA A 493 2.89 -11.98 -30.37
N ARG A 494 2.60 -10.69 -30.19
CA ARG A 494 1.23 -10.15 -30.24
C ARG A 494 1.18 -8.88 -31.09
N ALA A 495 -0.03 -8.49 -31.49
CA ALA A 495 -0.31 -7.22 -32.15
C ALA A 495 -1.29 -6.41 -31.30
N ARG A 496 -1.05 -5.11 -31.14
CA ARG A 496 -1.97 -4.22 -30.44
C ARG A 496 -3.25 -4.03 -31.27
N PRO A 497 -4.44 -4.31 -30.72
CA PRO A 497 -5.70 -3.98 -31.39
C PRO A 497 -5.71 -2.49 -31.78
N ASN A 498 -6.10 -2.17 -33.01
CA ASN A 498 -6.19 -0.82 -33.58
C ASN A 498 -4.86 -0.08 -33.88
N GLU A 499 -3.71 -0.56 -33.43
CA GLU A 499 -2.40 0.05 -33.73
C GLU A 499 -1.62 -0.70 -34.82
N GLY A 500 -1.94 -1.98 -35.07
CA GLY A 500 -1.31 -2.80 -36.12
C GLY A 500 0.16 -3.17 -35.90
N ARG A 501 0.80 -2.60 -34.87
CA ARG A 501 2.21 -2.84 -34.51
C ARG A 501 2.37 -4.12 -33.69
N ARG A 502 3.36 -4.94 -34.07
CA ARG A 502 3.75 -6.16 -33.35
C ARG A 502 4.67 -5.80 -32.18
N TYR A 503 4.52 -6.53 -31.08
CA TYR A 503 5.44 -6.46 -29.94
C TYR A 503 5.68 -7.87 -29.41
N TYR A 504 6.89 -8.09 -28.88
CA TYR A 504 7.27 -9.34 -28.24
C TYR A 504 7.41 -9.08 -26.74
N GLN A 505 6.87 -9.99 -25.95
CA GLN A 505 7.11 -10.05 -24.52
C GLN A 505 7.91 -11.30 -24.19
N HIS A 506 8.88 -11.17 -23.30
CA HIS A 506 9.82 -12.22 -22.96
C HIS A 506 9.52 -12.83 -21.60
N ARG A 507 9.80 -14.13 -21.46
CA ARG A 507 9.80 -14.84 -20.18
C ARG A 507 11.01 -15.75 -20.08
N PHE A 508 11.49 -15.94 -18.86
CA PHE A 508 12.26 -17.12 -18.53
C PHE A 508 11.30 -18.29 -18.30
N VAL A 509 11.65 -19.45 -18.85
CA VAL A 509 10.97 -20.72 -18.60
C VAL A 509 11.98 -21.72 -18.09
N TRP A 510 11.58 -22.50 -17.10
CA TRP A 510 12.42 -23.54 -16.52
C TRP A 510 11.73 -24.90 -16.61
N PHE A 511 12.46 -25.86 -17.16
CA PHE A 511 12.04 -27.24 -17.28
C PHE A 511 12.79 -28.10 -16.26
N ASP A 512 12.09 -29.02 -15.62
CA ASP A 512 12.75 -29.98 -14.72
C ASP A 512 13.61 -30.99 -15.51
N ALA A 513 14.32 -31.87 -14.79
CA ALA A 513 15.13 -32.92 -15.41
C ALA A 513 14.32 -33.94 -16.26
N ALA A 514 12.98 -33.97 -16.09
CA ALA A 514 12.06 -34.76 -16.89
C ALA A 514 11.42 -33.95 -18.04
N TYR A 515 11.98 -32.77 -18.34
CA TYR A 515 11.55 -31.85 -19.37
C TYR A 515 10.13 -31.32 -19.20
N ARG A 516 9.62 -31.24 -17.96
CA ARG A 516 8.31 -30.63 -17.66
C ARG A 516 8.49 -29.16 -17.37
N LEU A 517 7.72 -28.31 -18.06
CA LEU A 517 7.65 -26.89 -17.75
C LEU A 517 7.07 -26.71 -16.35
N THR A 518 7.91 -26.27 -15.42
CA THR A 518 7.58 -26.23 -13.98
C THR A 518 7.75 -24.86 -13.36
N LYS A 519 8.52 -23.96 -13.99
CA LYS A 519 8.55 -22.55 -13.57
C LYS A 519 8.55 -21.59 -14.75
N VAL A 520 7.95 -20.43 -14.54
CA VAL A 520 7.88 -19.34 -15.51
C VAL A 520 8.08 -18.00 -14.80
N SER A 521 8.74 -17.05 -15.44
CA SER A 521 8.83 -15.69 -14.91
C SER A 521 7.62 -14.85 -15.31
N ARG A 522 7.48 -13.67 -14.70
CA ARG A 522 6.62 -12.60 -15.23
C ARG A 522 7.09 -12.15 -16.63
N PRO A 523 6.19 -11.62 -17.49
CA PRO A 523 6.57 -11.12 -18.80
C PRO A 523 7.30 -9.78 -18.67
N PHE A 524 8.31 -9.58 -19.51
CA PHE A 524 9.13 -8.36 -19.53
C PHE A 524 9.59 -8.00 -20.95
N TYR A 525 10.18 -6.81 -21.09
CA TYR A 525 10.87 -6.37 -22.30
C TYR A 525 12.29 -5.88 -21.94
N PHE A 526 13.21 -5.83 -22.89
CA PHE A 526 14.59 -5.44 -22.65
C PHE A 526 14.78 -3.92 -22.69
N ASN A 527 14.53 -3.30 -23.85
CA ASN A 527 14.75 -1.87 -24.09
C ASN A 527 13.43 -1.10 -24.19
N ALA A 528 12.54 -1.53 -25.09
CA ALA A 528 11.26 -0.89 -25.34
C ALA A 528 10.17 -1.89 -25.74
N LYS A 529 8.89 -1.53 -25.53
CA LYS A 529 7.75 -2.34 -25.96
C LYS A 529 7.63 -2.32 -27.49
N GLY A 530 8.27 -3.27 -28.15
CA GLY A 530 8.30 -3.42 -29.61
C GLY A 530 8.75 -4.81 -30.03
N VAL A 531 9.28 -4.94 -31.25
CA VAL A 531 9.88 -6.20 -31.70
C VAL A 531 11.27 -6.31 -31.08
N GLU A 532 11.42 -7.20 -30.12
CA GLU A 532 12.68 -7.60 -29.52
C GLU A 532 12.81 -9.11 -29.60
N PHE A 533 13.99 -9.63 -29.93
CA PHE A 533 14.18 -11.07 -30.11
C PHE A 533 15.47 -11.54 -29.45
N ALA A 534 15.35 -12.27 -28.35
CA ALA A 534 16.49 -12.88 -27.66
C ALA A 534 16.89 -14.18 -28.37
N ALA A 535 18.05 -14.22 -29.01
CA ALA A 535 18.51 -15.41 -29.73
C ALA A 535 19.61 -16.18 -28.98
N GLY A 536 20.07 -15.68 -27.82
CA GLY A 536 21.13 -16.32 -27.03
C GLY A 536 20.94 -16.21 -25.52
N LEU A 537 21.22 -17.30 -24.81
CA LEU A 537 21.28 -17.39 -23.35
C LEU A 537 22.43 -18.31 -22.93
N ALA A 538 23.44 -17.80 -22.25
CA ALA A 538 24.61 -18.58 -21.85
C ALA A 538 25.12 -18.19 -20.47
N TRP A 539 25.82 -19.10 -19.79
CA TRP A 539 26.59 -18.74 -18.60
C TRP A 539 27.76 -17.84 -18.96
N HIS A 540 27.95 -16.77 -18.21
CA HIS A 540 29.19 -16.02 -18.21
C HIS A 540 30.32 -16.92 -17.65
N PRO A 541 31.58 -16.79 -18.12
CA PRO A 541 32.71 -17.60 -17.62
C PRO A 541 32.97 -17.51 -16.12
N ASP A 542 32.45 -16.49 -15.44
CA ASP A 542 32.55 -16.35 -13.97
C ASP A 542 31.55 -17.23 -13.22
N THR A 543 30.64 -17.92 -13.91
CA THR A 543 29.60 -18.81 -13.36
C THR A 543 28.62 -18.15 -12.38
N LYS A 544 28.60 -16.83 -12.32
CA LYS A 544 27.70 -16.03 -11.46
C LYS A 544 26.66 -15.32 -12.30
N ARG A 545 27.05 -14.86 -13.49
CA ARG A 545 26.17 -14.12 -14.39
C ARG A 545 25.67 -14.98 -15.54
N LEU A 546 24.47 -14.68 -16.00
CA LEU A 546 23.95 -15.11 -17.30
C LEU A 546 24.18 -14.01 -18.33
N MET A 547 24.51 -14.41 -19.55
CA MET A 547 24.61 -13.55 -20.72
C MET A 547 23.38 -13.76 -21.60
N ILE A 548 22.79 -12.66 -22.06
CA ILE A 548 21.61 -12.65 -22.91
C ILE A 548 21.92 -11.80 -24.13
N SER A 549 21.75 -12.34 -25.33
CA SER A 549 21.91 -11.57 -26.58
C SER A 549 20.57 -11.43 -27.27
N TYR A 550 20.26 -10.21 -27.71
CA TYR A 550 18.96 -9.88 -28.28
C TYR A 550 19.04 -8.80 -29.35
N GLY A 551 18.13 -8.88 -30.32
CA GLY A 551 17.89 -7.85 -31.32
C GLY A 551 16.79 -6.89 -30.85
N ALA A 552 16.87 -5.62 -31.26
CA ALA A 552 15.82 -4.64 -31.04
C ALA A 552 15.43 -3.96 -32.37
N GLY A 553 14.12 -3.97 -32.67
CA GLY A 553 13.55 -3.35 -33.86
C GLY A 553 14.11 -3.86 -35.18
N ASP A 554 14.58 -5.11 -35.23
CA ASP A 554 15.31 -5.71 -36.35
C ASP A 554 16.48 -4.88 -36.91
N SER A 555 17.02 -3.96 -36.11
CA SER A 555 18.01 -2.99 -36.58
C SER A 555 19.15 -2.73 -35.60
N GLU A 556 19.04 -3.26 -34.38
CA GLU A 556 20.07 -3.16 -33.37
C GLU A 556 20.38 -4.52 -32.76
N SER A 557 21.61 -4.67 -32.28
CA SER A 557 22.10 -5.89 -31.65
C SER A 557 22.72 -5.56 -30.28
N TRP A 558 22.28 -6.30 -29.28
CA TRP A 558 22.60 -6.05 -27.88
C TRP A 558 23.07 -7.33 -27.20
N ILE A 559 23.93 -7.17 -26.20
CA ILE A 559 24.32 -8.20 -25.25
C ILE A 559 24.16 -7.65 -23.83
N ALA A 560 23.62 -8.46 -22.94
CA ALA A 560 23.40 -8.11 -21.55
C ALA A 560 23.93 -9.16 -20.59
N THR A 561 24.20 -8.75 -19.36
CA THR A 561 24.48 -9.64 -18.23
C THR A 561 23.47 -9.44 -17.12
N VAL A 562 23.16 -10.51 -16.39
CA VAL A 562 22.29 -10.49 -15.19
C VAL A 562 22.81 -11.53 -14.20
N GLN A 563 22.66 -11.30 -12.89
CA GLN A 563 23.02 -12.30 -11.87
C GLN A 563 22.08 -13.50 -11.93
N ALA A 564 22.65 -14.70 -11.84
CA ALA A 564 21.88 -15.93 -11.88
C ALA A 564 20.88 -16.04 -10.72
N GLU A 565 21.25 -15.55 -9.53
CA GLU A 565 20.40 -15.59 -8.34
C GLU A 565 19.14 -14.73 -8.49
N GLU A 566 19.23 -13.59 -9.20
CA GLU A 566 18.06 -12.76 -9.52
C GLU A 566 17.10 -13.49 -10.46
N VAL A 567 17.62 -14.18 -11.48
CA VAL A 567 16.80 -14.98 -12.38
C VAL A 567 16.15 -16.17 -11.66
N ALA A 568 16.88 -16.84 -10.76
CA ALA A 568 16.33 -17.91 -9.92
C ALA A 568 15.19 -17.41 -9.02
N ALA A 569 15.35 -16.22 -8.41
CA ALA A 569 14.32 -15.61 -7.58
C ALA A 569 13.11 -15.11 -8.37
N PHE A 570 13.27 -14.88 -9.68
CA PHE A 570 12.24 -14.35 -10.57
C PHE A 570 11.34 -15.44 -11.21
N LEU A 571 11.64 -16.71 -10.98
CA LEU A 571 10.88 -17.85 -11.50
C LEU A 571 9.80 -18.29 -10.49
N ASP A 572 8.53 -18.25 -10.92
CA ASP A 572 7.38 -18.72 -10.15
C ASP A 572 7.00 -20.16 -10.54
N ASP A 573 6.56 -20.96 -9.56
CA ASP A 573 6.11 -22.33 -9.81
C ASP A 573 4.77 -22.35 -10.56
N VAL A 574 4.69 -23.11 -11.65
CA VAL A 574 3.46 -23.21 -12.45
C VAL A 574 2.31 -23.84 -11.68
N ALA A 575 2.58 -24.64 -10.64
CA ALA A 575 1.55 -25.22 -9.78
C ALA A 575 0.88 -24.18 -8.89
N ASP A 576 1.64 -23.18 -8.44
CA ASP A 576 1.10 -22.05 -7.69
C ASP A 576 0.36 -21.05 -8.58
N LEU A 577 0.66 -21.02 -9.88
CA LEU A 577 -0.08 -20.26 -10.88
C LEU A 577 -1.36 -20.98 -11.35
N ALA A 578 -1.38 -22.32 -11.35
CA ALA A 578 -2.53 -23.12 -11.76
C ALA A 578 -3.55 -23.28 -10.63
N SER A 579 -3.09 -23.51 -9.39
CA SER A 579 -3.92 -23.41 -8.20
C SER A 579 -4.10 -21.93 -7.86
N ASP A 580 -5.29 -21.47 -7.49
CA ASP A 580 -5.61 -20.06 -7.21
C ASP A 580 -4.84 -19.46 -5.99
N ARG A 581 -3.73 -20.08 -5.57
CA ARG A 581 -2.83 -19.67 -4.47
C ARG A 581 -2.02 -18.42 -4.82
N ALA A 582 -1.75 -18.15 -6.10
CA ALA A 582 -1.05 -16.93 -6.52
C ALA A 582 -1.77 -15.63 -6.12
N VAL A 583 -3.11 -15.62 -6.02
CA VAL A 583 -3.88 -14.42 -5.59
C VAL A 583 -3.90 -14.27 -4.07
N ALA A 584 -3.67 -15.36 -3.33
CA ALA A 584 -3.69 -15.38 -1.85
C ALA A 584 -2.29 -15.29 -1.21
N GLY A 585 -1.20 -15.43 -1.97
CA GLY A 585 0.11 -15.78 -1.43
C GLY A 585 1.33 -14.92 -1.80
N THR A 586 1.24 -13.90 -2.66
CA THR A 586 2.45 -13.15 -3.09
C THR A 586 2.76 -11.97 -2.17
N GLY A 587 3.25 -12.27 -0.97
CA GLY A 587 4.18 -11.37 -0.29
C GLY A 587 5.47 -11.30 -1.10
N ILE A 588 5.92 -10.09 -1.41
CA ILE A 588 7.20 -9.85 -2.08
C ILE A 588 8.31 -10.56 -1.29
N LYS A 589 9.03 -11.50 -1.94
CA LYS A 589 10.33 -11.95 -1.42
C LYS A 589 11.29 -10.75 -1.51
N PRO A 590 11.83 -10.24 -0.39
CA PRO A 590 12.80 -9.16 -0.45
C PRO A 590 14.10 -9.70 -1.05
N THR A 591 14.39 -9.32 -2.30
CA THR A 591 15.68 -9.52 -2.94
C THR A 591 16.61 -8.35 -2.56
N LEU A 592 17.53 -8.60 -1.62
CA LEU A 592 18.92 -8.10 -1.60
C LEU A 592 19.60 -8.46 -0.25
N PRO A 593 20.73 -9.18 -0.24
CA PRO A 593 21.55 -9.36 0.95
C PRO A 593 22.49 -8.16 1.14
N LEU A 594 22.32 -7.42 2.24
CA LEU A 594 23.33 -6.49 2.73
C LEU A 594 24.49 -7.29 3.35
N THR A 595 25.51 -7.59 2.56
CA THR A 595 26.81 -8.06 3.07
C THR A 595 27.56 -6.89 3.73
N LEU A 596 27.82 -7.01 5.04
CA LEU A 596 28.80 -6.20 5.76
C LEU A 596 30.23 -6.71 5.46
N PRO A 597 31.23 -5.82 5.32
CA PRO A 597 32.61 -6.25 5.11
C PRO A 597 33.28 -6.70 6.42
N GLY A 598 33.86 -7.91 6.33
CA GLY A 598 34.99 -8.49 7.06
C GLY A 598 35.40 -7.95 8.43
N VAL A 599 35.30 -8.82 9.44
CA VAL A 599 36.28 -8.91 10.52
C VAL A 599 36.84 -10.33 10.51
N GLY A 600 38.17 -10.42 10.39
CA GLY A 600 38.90 -11.61 9.98
C GLY A 600 38.92 -12.76 10.97
N ASP A 601 39.22 -13.92 10.39
CA ASP A 601 39.50 -15.18 11.04
C ASP A 601 40.63 -15.09 12.07
N ALA A 602 40.41 -15.70 13.24
CA ALA A 602 41.47 -16.21 14.09
C ALA A 602 41.08 -17.63 14.55
N GLU A 603 41.73 -18.58 13.87
CA GLU A 603 42.07 -19.96 14.24
C GLU A 603 41.39 -20.57 15.49
N ARG A 604 40.72 -21.71 15.28
CA ARG A 604 40.68 -22.78 16.28
C ARG A 604 40.88 -24.14 15.66
N THR A 605 42.05 -24.69 15.96
CA THR A 605 42.47 -26.07 15.78
C THR A 605 41.51 -27.04 16.49
N GLY A 606 41.29 -28.20 15.87
CA GLY A 606 40.32 -29.18 16.30
C GLY A 606 40.73 -30.00 17.54
N SER A 607 39.74 -30.67 18.13
CA SER A 607 39.79 -32.12 18.32
C SER A 607 38.43 -32.64 18.83
N SER A 608 38.16 -33.86 18.39
CA SER A 608 37.02 -34.74 18.64
C SER A 608 36.75 -35.07 20.10
N GLY A 609 35.48 -35.32 20.45
CA GLY A 609 35.15 -36.29 21.49
C GLY A 609 33.82 -36.11 22.23
N GLY A 610 32.83 -36.96 21.91
CA GLY A 610 31.95 -37.59 22.90
C GLY A 610 30.71 -36.83 23.40
N ARG A 611 29.52 -37.24 22.92
CA ARG A 611 28.30 -37.28 23.75
C ARG A 611 28.32 -38.60 24.56
N PRO A 612 27.79 -38.64 25.80
CA PRO A 612 26.37 -38.98 25.95
C PRO A 612 25.58 -38.28 27.09
N ASN A 613 24.27 -38.25 26.86
CA ASN A 613 23.10 -38.00 27.73
C ASN A 613 23.27 -38.12 29.27
N SER A 614 22.68 -37.21 30.06
CA SER A 614 21.26 -37.28 30.51
C SER A 614 20.96 -36.32 31.68
N ALA A 615 19.82 -35.65 31.54
CA ALA A 615 18.87 -35.13 32.54
C ALA A 615 19.31 -34.72 33.96
N GLY A 616 18.98 -33.46 34.31
CA GLY A 616 18.36 -33.15 35.60
C GLY A 616 19.04 -32.06 36.44
N ALA A 617 18.77 -30.79 36.16
CA ALA A 617 18.83 -29.73 37.17
C ALA A 617 17.84 -28.61 36.81
N ARG A 618 16.78 -28.46 37.62
CA ARG A 618 15.92 -27.28 37.64
C ARG A 618 16.75 -26.10 38.16
N SER A 619 16.95 -25.06 37.35
CA SER A 619 17.50 -23.78 37.82
C SER A 619 16.39 -22.90 38.37
N GLU A 620 16.50 -22.49 39.63
CA GLU A 620 15.65 -21.44 40.21
C GLU A 620 15.87 -20.08 39.49
N PRO A 621 14.87 -19.19 39.42
CA PRO A 621 15.01 -17.86 38.80
C PRO A 621 16.00 -17.00 39.60
N ARG A 622 16.86 -16.24 38.90
CA ARG A 622 17.79 -15.28 39.51
C ARG A 622 17.01 -14.26 40.35
N SER A 623 17.20 -14.25 41.67
CA SER A 623 16.53 -13.28 42.56
C SER A 623 17.08 -11.86 42.36
N LEU A 624 16.20 -10.87 42.21
CA LEU A 624 16.56 -9.45 42.28
C LEU A 624 17.15 -9.14 43.67
N ALA A 625 18.40 -8.68 43.72
CA ALA A 625 19.02 -8.21 44.95
C ALA A 625 18.76 -6.70 45.11
N PHE A 626 18.11 -6.31 46.21
CA PHE A 626 17.93 -4.90 46.58
C PHE A 626 19.08 -4.47 47.51
N ARG A 627 19.79 -3.36 47.22
CA ARG A 627 20.61 -2.69 48.23
C ARG A 627 19.72 -2.38 49.43
N SER A 628 20.03 -3.01 50.57
CA SER A 628 19.43 -2.80 51.90
C SER A 628 18.13 -3.53 52.28
N GLY A 629 17.59 -4.44 51.47
CA GLY A 629 16.32 -5.13 51.83
C GLY A 629 15.10 -4.22 51.89
N GLN A 630 15.22 -2.99 51.36
CA GLN A 630 14.14 -2.03 51.19
C GLN A 630 13.14 -2.55 50.14
N THR A 631 11.84 -2.40 50.40
CA THR A 631 10.79 -2.79 49.46
C THR A 631 10.64 -1.78 48.31
N THR A 632 10.10 -2.20 47.16
CA THR A 632 9.79 -1.32 46.02
C THR A 632 8.94 -0.11 46.43
N GLU A 633 7.97 -0.33 47.34
CA GLU A 633 7.12 0.74 47.89
C GLU A 633 7.92 1.75 48.71
N GLU A 634 8.77 1.29 49.63
CA GLU A 634 9.65 2.16 50.41
C GLU A 634 10.64 2.94 49.54
N PHE A 635 11.07 2.38 48.40
CA PHE A 635 11.91 3.08 47.44
C PHE A 635 11.16 4.28 46.84
N PHE A 636 9.97 4.07 46.26
CA PHE A 636 9.22 5.15 45.61
C PHE A 636 8.75 6.23 46.61
N ARG A 637 8.45 5.86 47.86
CA ARG A 637 8.18 6.85 48.93
C ARG A 637 9.32 7.84 49.13
N LYS A 638 10.57 7.37 49.09
CA LYS A 638 11.75 8.23 49.26
C LYS A 638 12.14 8.93 47.96
N PHE A 639 11.98 8.25 46.83
CA PHE A 639 12.40 8.71 45.52
C PHE A 639 11.48 9.80 44.95
N ALA A 640 10.17 9.64 45.13
CA ALA A 640 9.14 10.56 44.64
C ALA A 640 8.13 10.90 45.76
N PRO A 641 8.58 11.59 46.84
CA PRO A 641 7.76 11.83 48.04
C PRO A 641 6.52 12.68 47.76
N PHE A 642 6.52 13.46 46.67
CA PHE A 642 5.36 14.25 46.27
C PHE A 642 4.13 13.39 45.95
N LEU A 643 4.29 12.10 45.60
CA LEU A 643 3.16 11.24 45.29
C LEU A 643 2.26 10.93 46.50
N GLU A 644 2.79 11.02 47.73
CA GLU A 644 2.02 10.85 48.97
C GLU A 644 1.41 12.16 49.49
N ALA A 645 1.92 13.30 49.03
CA ALA A 645 1.65 14.61 49.60
C ALA A 645 0.61 15.44 48.81
N VAL A 646 0.04 14.89 47.73
CA VAL A 646 -0.82 15.64 46.79
C VAL A 646 -2.17 14.97 46.61
N ASP A 647 -3.24 15.65 47.02
CA ASP A 647 -4.61 15.15 46.84
C ASP A 647 -5.34 15.85 45.69
N SER A 648 -4.97 17.10 45.37
CA SER A 648 -5.57 17.87 44.26
C SER A 648 -4.70 17.95 43.00
N PRO A 649 -5.29 18.10 41.79
CA PRO A 649 -4.54 18.26 40.54
C PRO A 649 -3.62 19.51 40.53
N ALA A 650 -4.04 20.59 41.19
CA ALA A 650 -3.22 21.79 41.34
C ALA A 650 -1.95 21.54 42.18
N GLU A 651 -2.06 20.78 43.27
CA GLU A 651 -0.91 20.36 44.08
C GLU A 651 -0.02 19.38 43.32
N ARG A 652 -0.62 18.41 42.60
CA ARG A 652 0.12 17.49 41.70
C ARG A 652 1.01 18.25 40.73
N ARG A 653 0.48 19.27 40.04
CA ARG A 653 1.28 20.12 39.14
C ARG A 653 2.41 20.82 39.89
N ARG A 654 2.12 21.47 41.01
CA ARG A 654 3.09 22.28 41.75
C ARG A 654 4.23 21.44 42.34
N HIS A 655 3.91 20.35 43.02
CA HIS A 655 4.88 19.57 43.80
C HIS A 655 5.73 18.63 42.94
N SER A 656 5.23 18.19 41.78
CA SER A 656 6.01 17.37 40.84
C SER A 656 7.01 18.18 40.00
N ARG A 657 6.84 19.50 39.91
CA ARG A 657 7.60 20.34 38.98
C ARG A 657 9.11 20.28 39.23
N GLU A 658 9.54 20.36 40.48
CA GLU A 658 10.97 20.26 40.84
C GLU A 658 11.55 18.89 40.47
N PHE A 659 10.79 17.81 40.68
CA PHE A 659 11.22 16.46 40.32
C PHE A 659 11.43 16.29 38.80
N ASP A 660 10.62 16.98 37.99
CA ASP A 660 10.63 16.91 36.52
C ASP A 660 11.66 17.85 35.87
N ARG A 661 12.27 18.80 36.58
CA ARG A 661 13.28 19.73 36.01
C ARG A 661 14.44 19.00 35.35
N ARG A 662 14.70 17.76 35.76
CA ARG A 662 15.71 16.87 35.19
C ARG A 662 15.43 16.51 33.73
N ILE A 663 14.22 16.73 33.21
CA ILE A 663 13.88 16.44 31.81
C ILE A 663 14.45 17.48 30.84
N VAL A 664 14.75 18.69 31.31
CA VAL A 664 15.13 19.83 30.45
C VAL A 664 16.28 19.50 29.49
N PRO A 665 17.38 18.83 29.91
CA PRO A 665 18.47 18.47 28.99
C PRO A 665 18.07 17.45 27.92
N PHE A 666 16.96 16.73 28.13
CA PHE A 666 16.51 15.64 27.28
C PHE A 666 15.40 16.04 26.30
N VAL A 667 14.96 17.30 26.30
CA VAL A 667 13.88 17.80 25.45
C VAL A 667 14.38 19.04 24.73
N SER A 668 14.48 18.98 23.40
CA SER A 668 14.98 20.10 22.58
C SER A 668 14.03 20.42 21.44
N ASP A 669 13.68 21.69 21.29
CA ASP A 669 13.02 22.21 20.10
C ASP A 669 13.90 21.92 18.88
N GLY A 670 13.39 21.16 17.90
CA GLY A 670 14.09 20.81 16.65
C GLY A 670 14.78 19.45 16.60
N ALA A 671 14.75 18.64 17.69
CA ALA A 671 15.20 17.26 17.62
C ALA A 671 14.28 16.41 16.73
N ALA A 672 14.84 15.39 16.06
CA ALA A 672 14.03 14.40 15.35
C ALA A 672 13.13 13.68 16.35
N LEU A 673 11.84 13.60 16.04
CA LEU A 673 10.87 12.96 16.92
C LEU A 673 11.08 11.45 16.92
N PRO A 674 11.15 10.79 18.10
CA PRO A 674 11.34 9.35 18.18
C PRO A 674 10.16 8.59 17.54
N GLN A 675 10.48 7.46 16.91
CA GLN A 675 9.50 6.50 16.40
C GLN A 675 8.63 5.99 17.55
N ILE A 676 7.31 6.06 17.36
CA ILE A 676 6.35 5.47 18.28
C ILE A 676 5.98 4.07 17.80
N HIS A 677 6.00 3.12 18.72
CA HIS A 677 5.60 1.73 18.57
C HIS A 677 4.38 1.45 19.44
N CYS A 678 3.33 0.93 18.81
CA CYS A 678 2.14 0.42 19.48
C CYS A 678 1.96 -1.06 19.14
N PHE A 679 1.33 -1.84 20.02
CA PHE A 679 0.84 -3.18 19.68
C PHE A 679 -0.68 -3.20 19.70
N TYR A 680 -1.29 -3.78 18.68
CA TYR A 680 -2.73 -3.97 18.61
C TYR A 680 -3.09 -5.22 17.82
N GLU A 681 -3.86 -6.11 18.43
CA GLU A 681 -4.37 -7.31 17.76
C GLU A 681 -5.88 -7.24 17.56
N VAL A 682 -6.33 -7.54 16.35
CA VAL A 682 -7.75 -7.57 16.01
C VAL A 682 -8.36 -8.89 16.46
N LEU A 683 -8.99 -8.87 17.64
CA LEU A 683 -9.68 -10.05 18.19
C LEU A 683 -11.12 -10.22 17.67
N SER A 684 -11.68 -9.22 16.98
CA SER A 684 -13.04 -9.25 16.43
C SER A 684 -13.15 -8.40 15.17
N ASP A 685 -13.71 -8.98 14.09
CA ASP A 685 -13.95 -8.30 12.81
C ASP A 685 -15.08 -7.26 12.86
N LYS A 686 -15.76 -7.10 14.01
CA LYS A 686 -16.81 -6.11 14.24
C LYS A 686 -16.33 -4.90 15.06
N ALA A 687 -15.08 -4.88 15.49
CA ALA A 687 -14.56 -3.79 16.30
C ALA A 687 -14.36 -2.52 15.44
N GLU A 688 -14.90 -1.39 15.88
CA GLU A 688 -14.79 -0.11 15.14
C GLU A 688 -13.44 0.61 15.36
N HIS A 689 -12.53 0.03 16.15
CA HIS A 689 -11.16 0.51 16.41
C HIS A 689 -11.01 2.01 16.76
N ARG A 690 -12.07 2.68 17.23
CA ARG A 690 -12.11 4.15 17.43
C ARG A 690 -10.96 4.67 18.29
N THR A 691 -10.68 4.01 19.41
CA THR A 691 -9.59 4.40 20.33
C THR A 691 -8.22 4.27 19.69
N LEU A 692 -7.99 3.18 18.93
CA LEU A 692 -6.73 2.96 18.20
C LEU A 692 -6.52 4.04 17.14
N ILE A 693 -7.56 4.34 16.35
CA ILE A 693 -7.53 5.38 15.33
C ILE A 693 -7.21 6.72 15.99
N ALA A 694 -7.94 7.10 17.04
CA ALA A 694 -7.71 8.34 17.76
C ALA A 694 -6.28 8.47 18.31
N ALA A 695 -5.78 7.44 19.00
CA ALA A 695 -4.43 7.42 19.55
C ALA A 695 -3.38 7.58 18.44
N THR A 696 -3.40 6.72 17.43
CA THR A 696 -2.36 6.69 16.39
C THR A 696 -2.42 7.88 15.43
N THR A 697 -3.61 8.39 15.11
CA THR A 697 -3.77 9.63 14.32
C THR A 697 -3.29 10.84 15.10
N SER A 698 -3.52 10.92 16.40
CA SER A 698 -3.00 12.02 17.23
C SER A 698 -1.47 12.00 17.31
N MET A 699 -0.86 10.81 17.44
CA MET A 699 0.59 10.63 17.43
C MET A 699 1.18 11.09 16.09
N ARG A 700 0.53 10.74 14.99
CA ARG A 700 0.97 11.14 13.65
C ARG A 700 0.77 12.63 13.41
N ALA A 701 -0.33 13.21 13.86
CA ALA A 701 -0.61 14.65 13.80
C ALA A 701 0.37 15.47 14.63
N ALA A 702 0.84 14.93 15.76
CA ALA A 702 1.95 15.48 16.54
C ALA A 702 3.32 15.35 15.85
N GLY A 703 3.39 14.78 14.64
CA GLY A 703 4.59 14.73 13.80
C GLY A 703 5.48 13.50 14.01
N HIS A 704 5.15 12.61 14.95
CA HIS A 704 5.95 11.39 15.15
C HIS A 704 5.78 10.42 13.97
N PRO A 705 6.83 9.65 13.62
CA PRO A 705 6.61 8.42 12.87
C PRO A 705 5.98 7.38 13.81
N VAL A 706 4.97 6.66 13.32
CA VAL A 706 4.15 5.75 14.13
C VAL A 706 4.10 4.39 13.45
N ARG A 707 4.33 3.32 14.22
CA ARG A 707 4.26 1.93 13.77
C ARG A 707 3.38 1.11 14.71
N VAL A 708 2.37 0.47 14.14
CA VAL A 708 1.49 -0.47 14.85
C VAL A 708 1.88 -1.89 14.48
N TRP A 709 2.23 -2.67 15.50
CA TRP A 709 2.57 -4.08 15.38
C TRP A 709 1.34 -4.96 15.63
N SER A 710 1.11 -5.92 14.75
CA SER A 710 -0.04 -6.84 14.82
C SER A 710 0.31 -8.21 14.24
N TYR A 711 -0.28 -9.28 14.76
CA TYR A 711 -0.31 -10.59 14.11
C TYR A 711 -1.38 -10.68 13.02
N SER A 712 -2.24 -9.67 12.91
CA SER A 712 -3.22 -9.50 11.84
C SER A 712 -3.06 -8.14 11.13
N PRO A 713 -1.87 -7.82 10.57
CA PRO A 713 -1.57 -6.49 10.05
C PRO A 713 -2.49 -6.07 8.90
N ASN A 714 -2.94 -7.03 8.07
CA ASN A 714 -3.91 -6.82 7.01
C ASN A 714 -5.25 -6.26 7.52
N ARG A 715 -5.66 -6.59 8.75
CA ARG A 715 -6.89 -6.06 9.36
C ARG A 715 -6.75 -4.62 9.85
N LEU A 716 -5.53 -4.07 9.85
CA LEU A 716 -5.22 -2.71 10.29
C LEU A 716 -4.76 -1.80 9.13
N GLU A 717 -4.86 -2.25 7.87
CA GLU A 717 -4.44 -1.48 6.69
C GLU A 717 -5.13 -0.11 6.57
N PHE A 718 -6.32 0.07 7.17
CA PHE A 718 -6.99 1.37 7.23
C PHE A 718 -6.16 2.46 7.93
N LEU A 719 -5.21 2.07 8.80
CA LEU A 719 -4.28 3.01 9.44
C LEU A 719 -3.26 3.59 8.45
N LEU A 720 -2.98 2.91 7.33
CA LEU A 720 -2.06 3.42 6.30
C LEU A 720 -2.56 4.73 5.68
N TRP A 721 -3.88 4.90 5.55
CA TRP A 721 -4.49 6.15 5.06
C TRP A 721 -4.22 7.35 5.97
N HIS A 722 -3.92 7.10 7.23
CA HIS A 722 -3.55 8.10 8.20
C HIS A 722 -2.03 8.30 8.32
N GLY A 723 -1.24 7.68 7.44
CA GLY A 723 0.23 7.78 7.43
C GLY A 723 0.91 7.04 8.59
N ILE A 724 0.25 6.02 9.13
CA ILE A 724 0.75 5.15 10.20
C ILE A 724 1.27 3.87 9.55
N GLU A 725 2.47 3.43 9.92
CA GLU A 725 3.04 2.16 9.47
C GLU A 725 2.36 1.00 10.21
N VAL A 726 2.08 -0.09 9.50
CA VAL A 726 1.58 -1.35 10.09
C VAL A 726 2.56 -2.45 9.74
N SER A 727 3.02 -3.20 10.75
CA SER A 727 4.05 -4.24 10.60
C SER A 727 3.64 -5.53 11.31
N ALA A 728 4.19 -6.66 10.85
CA ALA A 728 3.91 -7.95 11.45
C ALA A 728 4.62 -8.07 12.80
N ALA A 729 3.87 -8.33 13.87
CA ALA A 729 4.45 -8.57 15.19
C ALA A 729 5.35 -9.83 15.21
N ASP A 730 5.15 -10.74 14.25
CA ASP A 730 6.01 -11.88 13.95
C ASP A 730 7.48 -11.51 13.74
N ASP A 731 7.76 -10.32 13.23
CA ASP A 731 9.13 -9.85 12.95
C ASP A 731 9.92 -9.60 14.24
N VAL A 732 9.24 -9.26 15.34
CA VAL A 732 9.83 -8.98 16.66
C VAL A 732 9.72 -10.18 17.59
N MET A 733 8.56 -10.86 17.57
CA MET A 733 8.32 -12.03 18.41
C MET A 733 7.51 -13.07 17.63
N PRO A 734 7.96 -14.34 17.54
CA PRO A 734 7.27 -15.36 16.73
C PRO A 734 5.81 -15.60 17.17
N ARG A 735 4.89 -15.81 16.22
CA ARG A 735 3.48 -16.14 16.48
C ARG A 735 3.27 -17.31 17.44
N ALA A 736 4.12 -18.34 17.38
CA ALA A 736 4.03 -19.45 18.32
C ALA A 736 4.22 -19.02 19.80
N THR A 737 5.02 -17.98 20.05
CA THR A 737 5.20 -17.39 21.39
C THR A 737 3.96 -16.59 21.78
N PHE A 738 3.40 -15.79 20.86
CA PHE A 738 2.14 -15.08 21.06
C PHE A 738 0.99 -16.03 21.39
N GLU A 739 0.74 -17.03 20.55
CA GLU A 739 -0.32 -18.02 20.73
C GLU A 739 -0.18 -18.75 22.06
N ARG A 740 1.05 -19.11 22.46
CA ARG A 740 1.30 -19.76 23.75
C ARG A 740 1.00 -18.84 24.93
N ILE A 741 1.37 -17.57 24.83
CA ILE A 741 1.13 -16.58 25.89
C ILE A 741 -0.37 -16.31 26.03
N VAL A 742 -1.05 -16.07 24.91
CA VAL A 742 -2.50 -15.74 24.87
C VAL A 742 -3.37 -16.96 25.18
N ALA A 743 -2.98 -18.17 24.79
CA ALA A 743 -3.74 -19.38 25.17
C ALA A 743 -3.74 -19.62 26.69
N GLY A 744 -2.71 -19.15 27.40
CA GLY A 744 -2.55 -19.30 28.85
C GLY A 744 -2.81 -18.04 29.68
N SER A 745 -3.22 -16.92 29.07
CA SER A 745 -3.40 -15.63 29.76
C SER A 745 -4.17 -14.60 28.92
N GLU A 746 -4.29 -13.36 29.40
CA GLU A 746 -4.85 -12.25 28.62
C GLU A 746 -3.80 -11.58 27.70
N ILE A 747 -4.26 -11.00 26.59
CA ILE A 747 -3.39 -10.31 25.62
C ILE A 747 -2.55 -9.16 26.22
N ARG A 748 -3.02 -8.54 27.32
CA ARG A 748 -2.25 -7.51 28.03
C ARG A 748 -0.88 -8.02 28.53
N TYR A 749 -0.78 -9.29 28.93
CA TYR A 749 0.47 -9.90 29.38
C TYR A 749 1.45 -10.09 28.23
N PHE A 750 0.94 -10.37 27.03
CA PHE A 750 1.76 -10.36 25.82
C PHE A 750 2.28 -8.95 25.52
N SER A 751 1.41 -7.94 25.60
CA SER A 751 1.78 -6.53 25.39
C SER A 751 2.87 -6.04 26.36
N ASP A 752 2.82 -6.46 27.62
CA ASP A 752 3.87 -6.19 28.62
C ASP A 752 5.24 -6.78 28.23
N ILE A 753 5.27 -7.97 27.64
CA ILE A 753 6.51 -8.62 27.17
C ILE A 753 6.98 -7.97 25.86
N PHE A 754 6.05 -7.77 24.93
CA PHE A 754 6.32 -7.28 23.58
C PHE A 754 6.92 -5.87 23.60
N ARG A 755 6.50 -5.00 24.51
CA ARG A 755 7.08 -3.65 24.62
C ARG A 755 8.57 -3.63 24.96
N TYR A 756 9.05 -4.59 25.74
CA TYR A 756 10.48 -4.71 26.02
C TYR A 756 11.25 -5.26 24.81
N ALA A 757 10.66 -6.24 24.11
CA ALA A 757 11.27 -6.83 22.91
C ALA A 757 11.41 -5.79 21.79
N VAL A 758 10.32 -5.11 21.44
CA VAL A 758 10.31 -4.12 20.34
C VAL A 758 11.24 -2.94 20.61
N LEU A 759 11.26 -2.43 21.85
CA LEU A 759 12.14 -1.33 22.21
C LEU A 759 13.61 -1.78 22.33
N TYR A 760 13.87 -3.02 22.73
CA TYR A 760 15.23 -3.57 22.68
C TYR A 760 15.74 -3.65 21.24
N GLU A 761 14.90 -4.03 20.29
CA GLU A 761 15.32 -4.20 18.89
C GLU A 761 15.37 -2.87 18.12
N HIS A 762 14.33 -2.06 18.23
CA HIS A 762 14.14 -0.85 17.41
C HIS A 762 14.43 0.45 18.15
N GLY A 763 14.43 0.45 19.48
CA GLY A 763 14.45 1.67 20.29
C GLY A 763 13.19 2.53 20.08
N GLY A 764 13.29 3.82 20.39
CA GLY A 764 12.17 4.76 20.24
C GLY A 764 11.23 4.77 21.45
N LEU A 765 9.96 5.08 21.21
CA LEU A 765 8.89 5.16 22.20
C LEU A 765 7.94 3.97 22.06
N TRP A 766 7.68 3.27 23.15
CA TRP A 766 6.47 2.48 23.30
C TRP A 766 5.35 3.40 23.76
N MET A 767 4.17 3.27 23.17
CA MET A 767 2.94 3.88 23.69
C MET A 767 1.79 2.88 23.64
N ASP A 768 0.99 2.84 24.69
CA ASP A 768 -0.26 2.09 24.69
C ASP A 768 -1.23 2.67 23.62
N SER A 769 -2.06 1.80 23.05
CA SER A 769 -2.98 2.15 21.95
C SER A 769 -4.19 2.99 22.36
N ASP A 770 -4.19 3.51 23.59
CA ASP A 770 -5.16 4.43 24.17
C ASP A 770 -4.50 5.69 24.78
N ILE A 771 -3.28 6.02 24.35
CA ILE A 771 -2.64 7.33 24.60
C ILE A 771 -3.00 8.29 23.45
N VAL A 772 -3.59 9.44 23.77
CA VAL A 772 -3.82 10.51 22.79
C VAL A 772 -2.77 11.60 22.96
N MET A 773 -1.99 11.85 21.90
CA MET A 773 -0.96 12.89 21.86
C MET A 773 -1.60 14.26 21.63
N LEU A 774 -1.22 15.22 22.48
CA LEU A 774 -1.71 16.60 22.43
C LEU A 774 -0.68 17.54 21.80
N ARG A 775 0.60 17.18 21.83
CA ARG A 775 1.71 17.92 21.21
C ARG A 775 2.93 17.00 20.98
N PRO A 776 3.88 17.37 20.09
CA PRO A 776 5.09 16.58 19.86
C PRO A 776 5.92 16.40 21.14
N PHE A 777 6.49 15.21 21.34
CA PHE A 777 7.41 14.90 22.46
C PHE A 777 8.85 14.69 21.96
N PRO A 778 9.66 15.75 21.83
CA PRO A 778 11.01 15.69 21.25
C PRO A 778 12.05 15.22 22.29
N PHE A 779 11.83 14.04 22.85
CA PHE A 779 12.71 13.43 23.82
C PHE A 779 13.93 12.80 23.15
N ASN A 780 15.13 13.09 23.66
CA ASN A 780 16.41 12.58 23.13
C ASN A 780 17.30 11.90 24.19
N GLY A 781 16.78 11.67 25.41
CA GLY A 781 17.47 10.94 26.47
C GLY A 781 17.59 9.44 26.18
N ASP A 782 18.37 8.72 26.99
CA ASP A 782 18.60 7.28 26.79
C ASP A 782 17.37 6.44 27.13
N HIS A 783 16.62 6.85 28.16
CA HIS A 783 15.40 6.19 28.63
C HIS A 783 14.36 7.21 29.08
N PHE A 784 13.09 6.82 29.10
CA PHE A 784 12.03 7.60 29.73
C PHE A 784 11.06 6.63 30.37
N PHE A 785 10.71 6.86 31.63
CA PHE A 785 9.70 6.09 32.35
C PHE A 785 8.73 7.04 33.05
N ASN A 786 7.43 6.77 32.87
CA ASN A 786 6.38 7.58 33.46
C ASN A 786 5.79 6.93 34.72
N LEU A 787 5.76 7.68 35.82
CA LEU A 787 5.10 7.28 37.06
C LEU A 787 3.57 7.31 36.92
N GLN A 788 2.90 6.78 37.95
CA GLN A 788 1.46 6.87 38.14
C GLN A 788 1.13 7.55 39.47
N TRP A 789 0.06 8.36 39.54
CA TRP A 789 -0.33 9.06 40.77
C TRP A 789 -0.74 8.07 41.86
N ARG A 790 -1.67 7.16 41.55
CA ARG A 790 -2.20 6.17 42.51
C ARG A 790 -2.05 4.76 42.00
N GLY A 791 -1.56 3.85 42.83
CA GLY A 791 -1.49 2.44 42.47
C GLY A 791 -2.72 1.61 42.82
N SER A 792 -2.94 0.52 42.07
CA SER A 792 -4.04 -0.43 42.23
C SER A 792 -4.04 -1.18 43.57
N HIS A 793 -2.90 -1.26 44.25
CA HIS A 793 -2.73 -1.95 45.54
C HIS A 793 -1.76 -1.19 46.46
N LYS A 794 -2.23 -0.13 47.14
CA LYS A 794 -1.55 0.53 48.28
C LYS A 794 -0.08 0.99 48.10
N GLY A 795 0.45 1.13 46.87
CA GLY A 795 1.81 1.63 46.62
C GLY A 795 1.99 2.31 45.26
N HIS A 796 3.08 3.07 45.06
CA HIS A 796 3.39 3.78 43.81
C HIS A 796 4.23 2.90 42.84
N PHE A 797 3.96 3.01 41.54
CA PHE A 797 4.65 2.25 40.50
C PHE A 797 4.81 3.04 39.20
N ILE A 798 5.63 2.48 38.31
CA ILE A 798 5.81 2.94 36.94
C ILE A 798 4.72 2.30 36.08
N CYS A 799 3.96 3.10 35.33
CA CYS A 799 2.76 2.66 34.62
C CYS A 799 3.07 1.75 33.41
N GLY A 800 4.26 1.91 32.81
CA GLY A 800 4.69 1.17 31.62
C GLY A 800 3.95 1.54 30.33
N ASN A 801 3.00 2.46 30.38
CA ASN A 801 2.17 2.89 29.24
C ASN A 801 2.94 3.73 28.21
N VAL A 802 4.00 4.43 28.66
CA VAL A 802 4.95 5.14 27.81
C VAL A 802 6.37 4.83 28.29
N ILE A 803 7.20 4.28 27.39
CA ILE A 803 8.60 3.95 27.67
C ILE A 803 9.46 4.40 26.49
N HIS A 804 10.49 5.21 26.73
CA HIS A 804 11.55 5.43 25.74
C HIS A 804 12.75 4.55 26.05
N ALA A 805 13.42 4.05 25.01
CA ALA A 805 14.76 3.50 25.13
C ALA A 805 15.55 3.62 23.82
N LYS A 806 16.88 3.73 23.92
CA LYS A 806 17.75 3.42 22.78
C LYS A 806 17.76 1.92 22.46
N PRO A 807 17.92 1.54 21.18
CA PRO A 807 18.00 0.14 20.79
C PRO A 807 19.19 -0.54 21.50
N TYR A 808 19.07 -1.84 21.71
CA TYR A 808 20.03 -2.72 22.39
C TYR A 808 20.33 -2.35 23.85
N SER A 809 19.40 -1.66 24.52
CA SER A 809 19.54 -1.35 25.94
C SER A 809 19.66 -2.62 26.79
N ARG A 810 20.73 -2.72 27.57
CA ARG A 810 20.91 -3.80 28.56
C ARG A 810 19.74 -3.91 29.55
N HIS A 811 19.09 -2.79 29.86
CA HIS A 811 18.00 -2.73 30.81
C HIS A 811 16.72 -3.33 30.22
N LEU A 812 16.42 -3.00 28.95
CA LEU A 812 15.28 -3.62 28.26
C LEU A 812 15.53 -5.09 27.95
N ARG A 813 16.78 -5.48 27.67
CA ARG A 813 17.13 -6.90 27.53
C ARG A 813 16.83 -7.68 28.80
N ALA A 814 17.25 -7.15 29.96
CA ALA A 814 16.99 -7.79 31.25
C ALA A 814 15.49 -7.87 31.56
N LEU A 815 14.74 -6.78 31.33
CA LEU A 815 13.29 -6.76 31.52
C LEU A 815 12.58 -7.75 30.61
N TYR A 816 12.99 -7.87 29.34
CA TYR A 816 12.46 -8.87 28.41
C TYR A 816 12.70 -10.30 28.92
N GLU A 817 13.94 -10.64 29.27
CA GLU A 817 14.30 -11.98 29.79
C GLU A 817 13.52 -12.31 31.07
N MET A 818 13.49 -11.38 32.03
CA MET A 818 12.78 -11.55 33.29
C MET A 818 11.27 -11.69 33.08
N SER A 819 10.67 -10.96 32.13
CA SER A 819 9.24 -11.06 31.83
C SER A 819 8.87 -12.44 31.28
N ILE A 820 9.69 -13.01 30.39
CA ILE A 820 9.53 -14.37 29.85
C ILE A 820 9.71 -15.42 30.95
N GLU A 821 10.77 -15.30 31.78
CA GLU A 821 11.02 -16.21 32.89
C GLU A 821 9.86 -16.22 33.90
N ARG A 822 9.40 -15.03 34.32
CA ARG A 822 8.26 -14.89 35.23
C ARG A 822 6.96 -15.40 34.60
N PHE A 823 6.76 -15.21 33.30
CA PHE A 823 5.58 -15.73 32.60
C PHE A 823 5.49 -17.26 32.65
N HIS A 824 6.63 -17.96 32.58
CA HIS A 824 6.72 -19.42 32.59
C HIS A 824 6.83 -20.04 34.00
N ALA A 825 7.04 -19.24 35.04
CA ALA A 825 7.06 -19.72 36.41
C ALA A 825 5.64 -20.12 36.89
N ALA A 826 5.51 -21.32 37.48
CA ALA A 826 4.25 -22.05 37.66
C ALA A 826 3.32 -21.58 38.79
N ARG A 827 3.16 -20.27 39.02
CA ARG A 827 2.17 -19.74 40.00
C ARG A 827 1.24 -18.74 39.31
N GLY A 828 -0.03 -18.74 39.75
CA GLY A 828 -1.06 -17.86 39.21
C GLY A 828 -0.59 -16.40 39.11
N LYS A 829 -1.02 -15.71 38.06
CA LYS A 829 -0.51 -14.38 37.68
C LYS A 829 -1.45 -13.31 38.24
N GLU A 830 -0.93 -12.45 39.11
CA GLU A 830 -1.65 -11.24 39.53
C GLU A 830 -1.38 -10.10 38.55
N PHE A 831 -2.24 -9.07 38.59
CA PHE A 831 -2.08 -7.89 37.76
C PHE A 831 -0.71 -7.23 37.99
N GLY A 832 0.00 -6.97 36.89
CA GLY A 832 1.27 -6.22 36.87
C GLY A 832 2.53 -7.05 37.14
N ASP A 833 2.43 -8.34 37.46
CA ASP A 833 3.58 -9.18 37.87
C ASP A 833 4.71 -9.29 36.84
N ILE A 834 4.39 -9.10 35.55
CA ILE A 834 5.34 -9.08 34.42
C ILE A 834 5.36 -7.75 33.67
N GLY A 835 4.58 -6.77 34.13
CA GLY A 835 4.43 -5.43 33.55
C GLY A 835 4.84 -4.37 34.57
N PRO A 836 3.92 -3.49 35.02
CA PRO A 836 4.21 -2.39 35.96
C PRO A 836 4.96 -2.78 37.24
N LYS A 837 4.64 -3.91 37.90
CA LYS A 837 5.33 -4.34 39.12
C LYS A 837 6.76 -4.80 38.81
N LEU A 838 6.94 -5.63 37.78
CA LEU A 838 8.28 -6.06 37.33
C LEU A 838 9.18 -4.86 36.99
N LEU A 839 8.63 -3.90 36.23
CA LEU A 839 9.35 -2.68 35.87
C LEU A 839 9.77 -1.86 37.09
N SER A 840 8.84 -1.71 38.04
CA SER A 840 9.06 -0.99 39.29
C SER A 840 10.10 -1.69 40.18
N ASP A 841 10.00 -3.01 40.34
CA ASP A 841 10.97 -3.82 41.09
C ASP A 841 12.36 -3.74 40.45
N TYR A 842 12.44 -3.79 39.13
CA TYR A 842 13.71 -3.69 38.41
C TYR A 842 14.37 -2.33 38.64
N ILE A 843 13.61 -1.24 38.50
CA ILE A 843 14.12 0.13 38.70
C ILE A 843 14.49 0.40 40.16
N ALA A 844 13.75 -0.16 41.13
CA ALA A 844 14.08 -0.08 42.55
C ALA A 844 15.31 -0.93 42.94
N SER A 845 15.69 -1.92 42.11
CA SER A 845 16.84 -2.79 42.35
C SER A 845 18.18 -2.13 41.99
N ASP A 846 19.28 -2.76 42.43
CA ASP A 846 20.64 -2.36 42.05
C ASP A 846 20.88 -2.38 40.54
N ALA A 847 20.24 -3.31 39.82
CA ALA A 847 20.38 -3.45 38.39
C ALA A 847 19.74 -2.27 37.62
N GLY A 848 18.72 -1.64 38.21
CA GLY A 848 18.00 -0.51 37.64
C GLY A 848 18.45 0.86 38.13
N SER A 849 19.44 0.94 39.03
CA SER A 849 19.83 2.21 39.66
C SER A 849 20.30 3.28 38.67
N ALA A 850 20.84 2.86 37.52
CA ALA A 850 21.26 3.76 36.45
C ALA A 850 20.08 4.46 35.73
N LEU A 851 18.84 4.01 35.96
CA LEU A 851 17.64 4.53 35.31
C LEU A 851 16.94 5.62 36.14
N HIS A 852 17.36 5.89 37.38
CA HIS A 852 16.66 6.80 38.30
C HIS A 852 16.52 8.23 37.74
N ASP A 853 17.52 8.74 37.03
CA ASP A 853 17.45 10.06 36.40
C ASP A 853 16.56 10.13 35.15
N GLN A 854 16.06 8.98 34.71
CA GLN A 854 15.18 8.82 33.55
C GLN A 854 13.73 8.49 33.94
N VAL A 855 13.40 8.57 35.25
CA VAL A 855 12.04 8.39 35.77
C VAL A 855 11.43 9.76 36.08
N PHE A 856 10.26 10.02 35.50
CA PHE A 856 9.56 11.30 35.54
C PHE A 856 8.16 11.18 36.15
N SER A 857 7.61 12.31 36.60
CA SER A 857 6.30 12.34 37.24
C SER A 857 5.18 11.98 36.28
N PRO A 858 3.99 11.62 36.79
CA PRO A 858 2.87 11.26 35.92
C PRO A 858 2.38 12.39 35.00
N MET A 859 2.79 13.64 35.20
CA MET A 859 2.30 14.81 34.46
C MET A 859 2.43 14.72 32.93
N PHE A 860 3.37 13.92 32.41
CA PHE A 860 3.67 13.89 30.97
C PHE A 860 2.59 13.21 30.13
N PHE A 861 2.08 12.06 30.60
CA PHE A 861 1.07 11.26 29.90
C PHE A 861 -0.10 10.81 30.78
N ASN A 862 0.00 10.98 32.10
CA ASN A 862 -0.92 10.50 33.13
C ASN A 862 -1.40 11.66 34.02
N SER A 863 -1.63 12.84 33.43
CA SER A 863 -2.10 14.02 34.19
C SER A 863 -3.48 13.81 34.80
N ILE A 864 -4.37 13.10 34.09
CA ILE A 864 -5.63 12.54 34.60
C ILE A 864 -5.36 11.11 35.07
N ASP A 865 -5.52 10.85 36.36
CA ASP A 865 -5.29 9.52 36.94
C ASP A 865 -6.42 8.55 36.57
N TRP A 866 -6.14 7.25 36.56
CA TRP A 866 -7.13 6.21 36.30
C TRP A 866 -8.31 6.21 37.31
N THR A 867 -8.11 6.77 38.52
CA THR A 867 -9.20 6.96 39.51
C THR A 867 -10.10 8.16 39.19
N GLU A 868 -9.75 8.96 38.18
CA GLU A 868 -10.40 10.21 37.80
C GLU A 868 -10.87 10.19 36.33
N ILE A 869 -11.14 9.00 35.77
CA ILE A 869 -11.59 8.85 34.38
C ILE A 869 -12.94 9.55 34.08
N ASP A 870 -13.72 9.88 35.11
CA ASP A 870 -14.94 10.69 34.96
C ASP A 870 -14.64 12.11 34.44
N ARG A 871 -13.39 12.59 34.61
CA ARG A 871 -12.96 13.91 34.12
C ARG A 871 -12.99 14.01 32.61
N PHE A 872 -12.86 12.91 31.88
CA PHE A 872 -13.00 12.89 30.43
C PHE A 872 -14.41 13.29 29.95
N GLU A 873 -15.43 13.19 30.80
CA GLU A 873 -16.80 13.63 30.50
C GLU A 873 -17.01 15.14 30.67
N LYS A 874 -16.04 15.86 31.25
CA LYS A 874 -16.13 17.29 31.47
C LYS A 874 -15.70 18.06 30.21
N PRO A 875 -16.25 19.26 29.96
CA PRO A 875 -15.73 20.15 28.94
C PRO A 875 -14.26 20.49 29.21
N ILE A 876 -13.46 20.62 28.15
CA ILE A 876 -12.02 20.92 28.27
C ILE A 876 -11.74 22.16 29.13
N ALA A 877 -12.61 23.18 29.10
CA ALA A 877 -12.46 24.41 29.87
C ALA A 877 -12.45 24.18 31.40
N GLU A 878 -13.10 23.12 31.90
CA GLU A 878 -13.10 22.76 33.34
C GLU A 878 -11.85 21.96 33.74
N LEU A 879 -11.01 21.56 32.78
CA LEU A 879 -9.85 20.69 32.99
C LEU A 879 -8.52 21.46 33.05
N ALA A 880 -8.58 22.77 33.25
CA ALA A 880 -7.38 23.61 33.35
C ALA A 880 -6.40 23.10 34.41
N ASP A 881 -6.91 22.54 35.51
CA ASP A 881 -6.06 22.03 36.59
C ASP A 881 -5.29 20.75 36.27
N TYR A 882 -5.71 20.03 35.23
CA TYR A 882 -5.06 18.81 34.75
C TYR A 882 -4.18 19.08 33.52
N LEU A 883 -4.65 19.97 32.63
CA LEU A 883 -4.11 20.09 31.27
C LEU A 883 -3.33 21.38 31.00
N ASN A 884 -3.57 22.46 31.77
CA ASN A 884 -2.82 23.71 31.62
C ASN A 884 -1.45 23.61 32.33
N ASP A 885 -0.56 22.82 31.73
CA ASP A 885 0.84 22.69 32.09
C ASP A 885 1.62 22.32 30.83
N GLU A 886 2.80 22.89 30.63
CA GLU A 886 3.64 22.59 29.46
C GLU A 886 4.11 21.12 29.44
N ARG A 887 3.98 20.39 30.58
CA ARG A 887 4.41 18.98 30.74
C ARG A 887 3.51 17.99 30.06
N VAL A 888 2.26 18.36 29.84
CA VAL A 888 1.27 17.46 29.28
C VAL A 888 1.50 17.31 27.79
N PHE A 889 2.18 16.23 27.39
CA PHE A 889 2.39 15.87 25.99
C PHE A 889 1.27 15.01 25.43
N GLY A 890 0.70 14.15 26.26
CA GLY A 890 -0.43 13.31 25.92
C GLY A 890 -1.28 12.97 27.15
N VAL A 891 -2.36 12.25 26.92
CA VAL A 891 -3.26 11.76 27.97
C VAL A 891 -3.57 10.29 27.76
N HIS A 892 -3.46 9.50 28.83
CA HIS A 892 -3.88 8.10 28.85
C HIS A 892 -5.38 8.01 29.12
N LEU A 893 -6.12 7.37 28.20
CA LEU A 893 -7.57 7.23 28.31
C LEU A 893 -8.01 6.14 29.30
N TRP A 894 -7.09 5.25 29.71
CA TRP A 894 -7.36 4.14 30.63
C TRP A 894 -8.56 3.26 30.19
N THR A 895 -8.85 3.19 28.89
CA THR A 895 -10.06 2.57 28.30
C THR A 895 -11.42 3.11 28.76
N ALA A 896 -11.53 4.39 29.14
CA ALA A 896 -12.79 5.05 29.52
C ALA A 896 -13.94 4.70 28.54
N ARG A 897 -14.94 3.95 29.05
CA ARG A 897 -15.94 3.16 28.29
C ARG A 897 -17.16 3.94 27.78
N ASN A 898 -17.12 5.26 27.68
CA ASN A 898 -18.33 6.03 27.43
C ASN A 898 -18.46 6.48 25.98
N GLU A 899 -19.60 6.15 25.38
CA GLU A 899 -20.05 6.72 24.11
C GLU A 899 -20.35 8.21 24.32
N ALA A 900 -19.57 9.07 23.67
CA ALA A 900 -19.80 10.51 23.68
C ALA A 900 -21.21 10.85 23.17
N ARG A 901 -22.02 11.52 24.00
CA ARG A 901 -23.29 12.13 23.56
C ARG A 901 -23.00 13.54 23.04
N PRO A 902 -23.29 13.87 21.77
CA PRO A 902 -23.10 15.22 21.27
C PRO A 902 -24.09 16.18 21.93
N ALA A 903 -23.60 17.26 22.54
CA ALA A 903 -24.41 18.42 22.93
C ALA A 903 -23.68 19.69 22.49
N GLU A 904 -24.34 20.51 21.66
CA GLU A 904 -23.74 21.64 20.91
C GLU A 904 -23.12 22.77 21.77
N LYS A 905 -23.27 22.76 23.10
CA LYS A 905 -22.74 23.81 23.99
C LYS A 905 -21.78 23.34 25.10
N ASN A 906 -21.53 22.05 25.26
CA ASN A 906 -20.67 21.49 26.32
C ASN A 906 -20.08 20.14 25.89
N THR A 907 -19.35 20.11 24.78
CA THR A 907 -18.76 18.89 24.24
C THR A 907 -17.77 18.29 25.26
N PRO A 908 -17.99 17.04 25.71
CA PRO A 908 -17.07 16.33 26.60
C PRO A 908 -15.65 16.27 26.03
N PHE A 909 -14.64 16.32 26.89
CA PHE A 909 -13.24 16.22 26.48
C PHE A 909 -12.97 14.91 25.72
N ILE A 910 -13.57 13.79 26.13
CA ILE A 910 -13.44 12.51 25.43
C ILE A 910 -13.89 12.58 23.97
N ALA A 911 -14.93 13.36 23.67
CA ALA A 911 -15.44 13.53 22.32
C ALA A 911 -14.42 14.25 21.41
N GLN A 912 -13.64 15.18 22.00
CA GLN A 912 -12.54 15.86 21.29
C GLN A 912 -11.35 14.92 21.09
N LEU A 913 -11.11 14.01 22.03
CA LEU A 913 -9.99 13.06 21.97
C LEU A 913 -10.23 11.89 21.01
N VAL A 914 -11.46 11.43 20.82
CA VAL A 914 -11.78 10.33 19.88
C VAL A 914 -11.75 10.77 18.41
N SER A 915 -11.85 12.08 18.14
CA SER A 915 -11.66 12.68 16.82
C SER A 915 -10.67 13.85 16.95
N PRO A 916 -9.38 13.59 17.21
CA PRO A 916 -8.44 14.63 17.63
C PRO A 916 -8.25 15.73 16.58
N LEU A 917 -8.39 15.40 15.29
CA LEU A 917 -8.28 16.37 14.18
C LEU A 917 -9.46 17.35 14.15
N GLU A 918 -10.66 16.92 14.55
CA GLU A 918 -11.84 17.77 14.62
C GLU A 918 -11.96 18.47 15.98
N GLY A 919 -11.61 17.77 17.06
CA GLY A 919 -11.66 18.27 18.44
C GLY A 919 -10.63 19.37 18.71
N PHE A 920 -9.47 19.31 18.06
CA PHE A 920 -8.42 20.32 18.13
C PHE A 920 -8.17 20.95 16.75
N PRO A 921 -9.12 21.74 16.21
CA PRO A 921 -9.01 22.29 14.87
C PRO A 921 -7.77 23.19 14.74
N THR A 922 -7.16 23.20 13.56
CA THR A 922 -6.02 24.09 13.26
C THR A 922 -6.42 25.56 13.39
N PHE A 923 -5.44 26.44 13.61
CA PHE A 923 -5.69 27.88 13.63
C PHE A 923 -6.33 28.37 12.32
N THR A 924 -5.90 27.80 11.18
CA THR A 924 -6.45 28.05 9.84
C THR A 924 -7.96 27.77 9.79
N SER A 925 -8.41 26.62 10.30
CA SER A 925 -9.82 26.24 10.32
C SER A 925 -10.66 27.17 11.21
N LEU A 926 -10.10 27.59 12.35
CA LEU A 926 -10.78 28.55 13.24
C LEU A 926 -10.84 29.95 12.62
N ALA A 927 -9.78 30.40 11.96
CA ALA A 927 -9.73 31.69 11.26
C ALA A 927 -10.78 31.79 10.15
N ASP A 928 -11.01 30.69 9.42
CA ASP A 928 -12.11 30.58 8.45
C ASP A 928 -13.48 30.60 9.15
N LYS A 929 -13.66 29.85 10.24
CA LYS A 929 -14.91 29.77 11.00
C LYS A 929 -15.34 31.11 11.59
N PHE A 930 -14.40 31.86 12.16
CA PHE A 930 -14.65 33.17 12.77
C PHE A 930 -14.55 34.33 11.76
N ASN A 931 -14.33 34.02 10.47
CA ASN A 931 -14.29 34.99 9.37
C ASN A 931 -13.30 36.13 9.65
N THR A 932 -12.07 35.78 10.01
CA THR A 932 -10.97 36.74 10.24
C THR A 932 -10.09 36.87 9.00
N ASP A 933 -9.53 38.05 8.78
CA ASP A 933 -8.60 38.36 7.68
C ASP A 933 -7.20 37.75 7.80
N LYS A 934 -6.90 37.19 8.97
CA LYS A 934 -5.69 36.39 9.23
C LYS A 934 -5.58 35.18 8.31
N ASN A 935 -6.66 34.75 7.64
CA ASN A 935 -6.61 33.65 6.68
C ASN A 935 -6.97 34.05 5.24
N ARG A 936 -7.72 33.23 4.50
CA ARG A 936 -7.82 33.28 3.02
C ARG A 936 -9.18 33.73 2.48
N HIS A 937 -10.20 33.87 3.33
CA HIS A 937 -11.57 34.12 2.88
C HIS A 937 -12.08 35.53 3.19
N THR A 938 -11.49 36.21 4.17
CA THR A 938 -11.97 37.50 4.68
C THR A 938 -10.94 38.60 4.45
N GLY A 939 -11.41 39.83 4.20
CA GLY A 939 -10.54 41.00 4.14
C GLY A 939 -9.48 40.91 3.06
N ASN A 940 -8.26 41.29 3.42
CA ASN A 940 -7.11 41.28 2.54
C ASN A 940 -6.53 39.86 2.36
N ARG A 941 -6.99 38.81 3.04
CA ARG A 941 -6.61 37.40 2.76
C ARG A 941 -5.10 37.10 2.93
N HIS A 942 -4.48 37.56 4.02
CA HIS A 942 -3.03 37.49 4.21
C HIS A 942 -2.46 36.06 4.32
N ALA A 943 -3.28 35.10 4.76
CA ALA A 943 -2.86 33.73 5.05
C ALA A 943 -1.78 33.62 6.17
N TYR A 944 -1.80 34.51 7.16
CA TYR A 944 -0.95 34.44 8.36
C TYR A 944 -1.34 33.31 9.32
N ALA A 945 -2.58 32.80 9.25
CA ALA A 945 -3.08 31.72 10.10
C ALA A 945 -2.15 30.50 10.17
N ARG A 946 -1.53 30.12 9.05
CA ARG A 946 -0.54 29.03 8.97
C ARG A 946 0.74 29.28 9.79
N ILE A 947 1.11 30.54 9.98
CA ILE A 947 2.29 30.95 10.75
C ILE A 947 2.00 30.86 12.25
N TYR A 948 0.84 31.36 12.67
CA TYR A 948 0.37 31.22 14.05
C TYR A 948 0.26 29.75 14.46
N ASP A 949 -0.35 28.93 13.61
CA ASP A 949 -0.45 27.49 13.83
C ASP A 949 0.95 26.86 14.00
N ARG A 950 1.89 27.18 13.11
CA ARG A 950 3.27 26.66 13.15
C ARG A 950 4.02 27.05 14.42
N LEU A 951 3.92 28.30 14.86
CA LEU A 951 4.75 28.82 15.95
C LEU A 951 4.11 28.66 17.34
N LEU A 952 2.78 28.53 17.42
CA LEU A 952 2.05 28.51 18.70
C LEU A 952 1.32 27.19 19.00
N SER A 953 1.17 26.27 18.04
CA SER A 953 0.46 24.98 18.27
C SER A 953 1.04 24.16 19.41
N SER A 954 2.37 24.16 19.58
CA SER A 954 3.03 23.44 20.68
C SER A 954 2.65 23.96 22.07
N ARG A 955 2.11 25.18 22.17
CA ARG A 955 1.67 25.81 23.41
C ARG A 955 0.15 25.84 23.57
N ARG A 956 -0.60 25.11 22.74
CA ARG A 956 -2.06 25.19 22.70
C ARG A 956 -2.73 25.08 24.08
N LEU A 957 -2.27 24.15 24.91
CA LEU A 957 -2.82 23.92 26.26
C LEU A 957 -2.03 24.62 27.37
N SER A 958 -0.82 25.09 27.10
CA SER A 958 0.03 25.73 28.12
C SER A 958 0.08 27.25 28.02
N LEU A 959 -0.45 27.84 26.94
CA LEU A 959 -0.49 29.28 26.76
C LEU A 959 -1.42 29.91 27.81
N ARG A 960 -0.88 30.87 28.55
CA ARG A 960 -1.55 31.55 29.64
C ARG A 960 -2.08 32.92 29.21
N ARG A 961 -1.26 33.73 28.54
CA ARG A 961 -1.63 35.10 28.17
C ARG A 961 -1.18 35.44 26.76
N LEU A 962 -2.13 35.93 25.96
CA LEU A 962 -1.89 36.49 24.64
C LEU A 962 -2.37 37.94 24.62
N MET A 963 -1.56 38.84 24.07
CA MET A 963 -1.99 40.21 23.77
C MET A 963 -2.29 40.34 22.28
N GLU A 964 -3.39 41.00 21.95
CA GLU A 964 -3.73 41.39 20.59
C GLU A 964 -3.96 42.90 20.56
N ILE A 965 -3.20 43.58 19.71
CA ILE A 965 -3.27 45.02 19.47
C ILE A 965 -3.97 45.22 18.13
N GLY A 966 -5.00 46.06 18.11
CA GLY A 966 -5.91 46.17 16.96
C GLY A 966 -6.92 45.01 16.80
N PRO A 967 -7.60 44.51 17.86
CA PRO A 967 -8.60 43.45 17.72
C PRO A 967 -9.85 43.84 16.87
N CYS A 968 -9.96 45.09 16.41
CA CYS A 968 -11.11 45.63 15.67
C CYS A 968 -10.72 46.21 14.30
N ARG A 969 -11.56 45.97 13.28
CA ARG A 969 -11.29 46.32 11.87
C ARG A 969 -11.99 47.58 11.35
N VAL A 970 -13.10 48.02 11.97
CA VAL A 970 -13.91 49.15 11.47
C VAL A 970 -14.48 49.96 12.62
N GLN A 971 -14.22 51.27 12.66
CA GLN A 971 -15.01 52.24 13.42
C GLN A 971 -16.41 52.35 12.77
N ALA A 972 -17.27 51.37 13.00
CA ALA A 972 -18.69 51.46 12.72
C ALA A 972 -19.42 51.60 14.05
N ASP A 973 -20.22 52.65 14.16
CA ASP A 973 -21.02 52.99 15.35
C ASP A 973 -21.84 51.75 15.78
N GLY A 974 -21.54 51.22 16.98
CA GLY A 974 -22.30 50.12 17.60
C GLY A 974 -21.73 48.70 17.48
N GLN A 975 -20.46 48.49 17.10
CA GLN A 975 -19.85 47.15 17.17
C GLN A 975 -19.65 46.68 18.62
N ASN A 976 -20.22 45.52 18.95
CA ASN A 976 -20.17 44.86 20.27
C ASN A 976 -19.40 43.52 20.24
N GLU A 977 -18.67 43.20 19.18
CA GLU A 977 -18.02 41.89 19.02
C GLU A 977 -16.58 42.01 18.52
N THR A 978 -15.72 41.10 19.00
CA THR A 978 -14.31 40.97 18.61
C THR A 978 -14.07 39.53 18.10
N PRO A 979 -14.33 39.23 16.80
CA PRO A 979 -14.23 37.87 16.26
C PRO A 979 -12.86 37.20 16.47
N THR A 980 -11.78 37.98 16.42
CA THR A 980 -10.41 37.50 16.61
C THR A 980 -10.12 37.06 18.05
N VAL A 981 -10.72 37.72 19.04
CA VAL A 981 -10.65 37.29 20.45
C VAL A 981 -11.33 35.93 20.63
N SER A 982 -12.51 35.73 20.02
CA SER A 982 -13.22 34.44 20.05
C SER A 982 -12.42 33.33 19.37
N LEU A 983 -11.70 33.66 18.29
CA LEU A 983 -10.76 32.76 17.62
C LEU A 983 -9.64 32.35 18.58
N TRP A 984 -8.91 33.31 19.16
CA TRP A 984 -7.81 33.04 20.10
C TRP A 984 -8.26 32.23 21.31
N GLN A 985 -9.43 32.53 21.89
CA GLN A 985 -9.97 31.80 23.03
C GLN A 985 -10.41 30.37 22.70
N SER A 986 -10.82 30.13 21.45
CA SER A 986 -11.15 28.79 20.93
C SER A 986 -9.89 27.98 20.63
N TYR A 987 -8.83 28.64 20.17
CA TYR A 987 -7.56 27.98 19.87
C TYR A 987 -6.79 27.63 21.16
N PHE A 988 -6.71 28.57 22.11
CA PHE A 988 -6.09 28.41 23.43
C PHE A 988 -7.16 28.25 24.51
N PRO A 989 -7.63 27.02 24.84
CA PRO A 989 -8.78 26.81 25.71
C PRO A 989 -8.62 27.36 27.13
N PHE A 990 -7.39 27.58 27.60
CA PHE A 990 -7.09 28.10 28.93
C PHE A 990 -6.46 29.50 28.94
N GLY A 991 -6.16 30.04 27.76
CA GLY A 991 -5.49 31.34 27.64
C GLY A 991 -6.43 32.51 27.94
N GLN A 992 -5.87 33.56 28.54
CA GLN A 992 -6.47 34.88 28.65
C GLN A 992 -6.00 35.75 27.49
N VAL A 993 -6.93 36.40 26.80
CA VAL A 993 -6.64 37.37 25.73
C VAL A 993 -6.70 38.78 26.30
N ILE A 994 -5.69 39.59 26.01
CA ILE A 994 -5.61 41.01 26.37
C ILE A 994 -5.73 41.84 25.10
N GLY A 995 -6.82 42.56 24.94
CA GLY A 995 -7.04 43.46 23.80
C GLY A 995 -6.50 44.86 24.08
N VAL A 996 -5.78 45.44 23.12
CA VAL A 996 -5.32 46.83 23.17
C VAL A 996 -5.80 47.54 21.91
N ASP A 997 -6.66 48.55 22.05
CA ASP A 997 -7.29 49.22 20.90
C ASP A 997 -7.62 50.68 21.23
N LEU A 998 -7.89 51.51 20.21
CA LEU A 998 -8.47 52.84 20.39
C LEU A 998 -9.93 52.77 20.88
N THR A 999 -10.62 51.68 20.55
CA THR A 999 -12.01 51.42 20.89
C THR A 999 -12.15 50.85 22.30
N ASP A 1000 -13.13 51.34 23.06
CA ASP A 1000 -13.41 50.83 24.41
C ASP A 1000 -14.23 49.52 24.38
N PHE A 1001 -13.52 48.40 24.55
CA PHE A 1001 -14.12 47.06 24.70
C PHE A 1001 -14.39 46.64 26.15
N SER A 1002 -14.30 47.55 27.13
CA SER A 1002 -14.38 47.21 28.55
C SER A 1002 -15.66 46.48 28.95
N ARG A 1003 -16.74 46.64 28.18
CA ARG A 1003 -18.02 45.93 28.36
C ARG A 1003 -17.94 44.43 28.09
N LEU A 1004 -16.97 43.97 27.29
CA LEU A 1004 -16.74 42.57 26.96
C LEU A 1004 -15.81 41.87 27.96
N ASN A 1005 -15.24 42.62 28.92
CA ASN A 1005 -14.30 42.10 29.91
C ASN A 1005 -14.92 40.97 30.74
N ASN A 1006 -14.19 39.86 30.83
CA ASN A 1006 -14.53 38.72 31.66
C ASN A 1006 -13.23 38.12 32.24
N GLU A 1007 -13.26 36.86 32.68
CA GLU A 1007 -12.07 36.19 33.23
C GLU A 1007 -11.02 35.90 32.15
N ARG A 1008 -11.45 35.57 30.92
CA ARG A 1008 -10.60 35.19 29.79
C ARG A 1008 -10.37 36.30 28.76
N PHE A 1009 -11.01 37.46 28.90
CA PHE A 1009 -10.76 38.65 28.08
C PHE A 1009 -10.67 39.91 28.93
N LYS A 1010 -9.62 40.70 28.72
CA LYS A 1010 -9.51 42.06 29.27
C LYS A 1010 -9.06 43.02 28.17
N SER A 1011 -9.68 44.19 28.07
CA SER A 1011 -9.31 45.21 27.10
C SER A 1011 -8.79 46.48 27.75
N PHE A 1012 -7.88 47.17 27.06
CA PHE A 1012 -7.36 48.48 27.43
C PHE A 1012 -7.48 49.45 26.25
N VAL A 1013 -7.98 50.66 26.53
CA VAL A 1013 -7.96 51.75 25.55
C VAL A 1013 -6.55 52.31 25.47
N CYS A 1014 -5.97 52.33 24.27
CA CYS A 1014 -4.59 52.78 24.01
C CYS A 1014 -4.43 53.32 22.59
N ASP A 1015 -3.75 54.45 22.46
CA ASP A 1015 -3.31 55.02 21.19
C ASP A 1015 -1.82 54.69 20.98
N GLN A 1016 -1.49 53.86 19.97
CA GLN A 1016 -0.11 53.43 19.71
C GLN A 1016 0.82 54.58 19.32
N SER A 1017 0.28 55.71 18.87
CA SER A 1017 1.08 56.89 18.53
C SER A 1017 1.54 57.67 19.77
N ARG A 1018 1.05 57.32 20.97
CA ARG A 1018 1.29 58.05 22.23
C ARG A 1018 2.00 57.17 23.25
N VAL A 1019 3.27 57.50 23.51
CA VAL A 1019 4.11 56.77 24.47
C VAL A 1019 3.50 56.73 25.88
N GLU A 1020 2.82 57.79 26.30
CA GLU A 1020 2.19 57.83 27.63
C GLU A 1020 1.05 56.82 27.78
N ASP A 1021 0.32 56.53 26.69
CA ASP A 1021 -0.77 55.55 26.69
C ASP A 1021 -0.21 54.12 26.74
N LEU A 1022 0.82 53.82 25.95
CA LEU A 1022 1.53 52.54 26.00
C LEU A 1022 2.10 52.29 27.41
N GLN A 1023 2.78 53.28 28.00
CA GLN A 1023 3.33 53.15 29.35
C GLN A 1023 2.25 52.96 30.42
N ARG A 1024 1.10 53.64 30.28
CA ARG A 1024 -0.05 53.47 31.19
C ARG A 1024 -0.64 52.06 31.11
N VAL A 1025 -0.70 51.45 29.92
CA VAL A 1025 -1.16 50.06 29.77
C VAL A 1025 -0.12 49.09 30.32
N ALA A 1026 1.16 49.27 29.96
CA ALA A 1026 2.25 48.42 30.44
C ALA A 1026 2.36 48.41 31.98
N ALA A 1027 2.14 49.55 32.64
CA ALA A 1027 2.16 49.66 34.10
C ALA A 1027 1.02 48.88 34.81
N GLN A 1028 -0.04 48.53 34.10
CA GLN A 1028 -1.16 47.73 34.62
C GLN A 1028 -0.98 46.23 34.38
N LEU A 1029 0.09 45.83 33.69
CA LEU A 1029 0.37 44.47 33.30
C LEU A 1029 1.68 44.00 33.96
N GLU A 1030 1.72 42.72 34.30
CA GLU A 1030 2.92 42.13 34.88
C GLU A 1030 4.01 41.98 33.81
N PRO A 1031 5.27 42.41 34.07
CA PRO A 1031 6.38 42.15 33.18
C PRO A 1031 6.60 40.66 32.93
N ALA A 1032 7.10 40.30 31.74
CA ALA A 1032 7.38 38.92 31.33
C ALA A 1032 6.21 37.93 31.54
N SER A 1033 4.96 38.39 31.42
CA SER A 1033 3.77 37.58 31.66
C SER A 1033 3.05 37.09 30.41
N PHE A 1034 3.44 37.57 29.21
CA PHE A 1034 2.80 37.21 27.95
C PHE A 1034 3.55 36.12 27.19
N ASP A 1035 2.84 35.08 26.76
CA ASP A 1035 3.41 34.03 25.91
C ASP A 1035 3.51 34.49 24.45
N ALA A 1036 2.56 35.33 24.03
CA ALA A 1036 2.51 35.91 22.70
C ALA A 1036 1.95 37.34 22.72
N ILE A 1037 2.47 38.21 21.86
CA ILE A 1037 1.94 39.54 21.57
C ILE A 1037 1.76 39.66 20.06
N ILE A 1038 0.56 40.02 19.61
CA ILE A 1038 0.20 40.20 18.21
C ILE A 1038 -0.06 41.69 17.97
N ASP A 1039 0.76 42.33 17.15
CA ASP A 1039 0.61 43.74 16.76
C ASP A 1039 0.00 43.82 15.36
N ASP A 1040 -1.31 44.05 15.32
CA ASP A 1040 -2.15 44.21 14.11
C ASP A 1040 -2.84 45.59 14.13
N GLY A 1041 -2.16 46.56 14.74
CA GLY A 1041 -2.71 47.87 15.07
C GLY A 1041 -2.68 48.87 13.92
N SER A 1042 -2.03 50.03 14.10
CA SER A 1042 -2.11 51.13 13.12
C SER A 1042 -1.35 50.87 11.81
N HIS A 1043 -0.44 49.89 11.80
CA HIS A 1043 0.52 49.59 10.74
C HIS A 1043 1.49 50.75 10.39
N ALA A 1044 1.46 51.85 11.15
CA ALA A 1044 2.42 52.94 10.99
C ALA A 1044 3.77 52.50 11.57
N SER A 1045 4.86 52.65 10.80
CA SER A 1045 6.17 52.16 11.23
C SER A 1045 6.65 52.81 12.53
N PHE A 1046 6.26 54.08 12.78
CA PHE A 1046 6.57 54.74 14.05
C PHE A 1046 5.84 54.09 15.24
N ASP A 1047 4.54 53.83 15.08
CA ASP A 1047 3.69 53.24 16.12
C ASP A 1047 4.07 51.79 16.43
N GLU A 1048 4.32 50.97 15.40
CA GLU A 1048 4.79 49.58 15.54
C GLU A 1048 6.11 49.52 16.30
N GLN A 1049 7.07 50.39 15.96
CA GLN A 1049 8.37 50.45 16.63
C GLN A 1049 8.23 50.95 18.06
N LEU A 1050 7.41 51.97 18.30
CA LEU A 1050 7.16 52.49 19.63
C LEU A 1050 6.50 51.44 20.52
N THR A 1051 5.48 50.74 19.99
CA THR A 1051 4.78 49.66 20.67
C THR A 1051 5.72 48.48 20.96
N LEU A 1052 6.52 48.06 19.98
CA LEU A 1052 7.55 47.03 20.18
C LEU A 1052 8.49 47.42 21.33
N ARG A 1053 8.96 48.68 21.39
CA ARG A 1053 9.84 49.14 22.47
C ARG A 1053 9.20 49.02 23.86
N GLU A 1054 7.95 49.49 24.00
CA GLU A 1054 7.29 49.56 25.30
C GLU A 1054 6.71 48.22 25.75
N PHE A 1055 6.25 47.36 24.82
CA PHE A 1055 5.56 46.10 25.16
C PHE A 1055 6.46 44.86 25.10
N PHE A 1056 7.62 44.89 24.42
CA PHE A 1056 8.56 43.77 24.44
C PHE A 1056 9.04 43.34 25.85
N PRO A 1057 9.16 44.23 26.85
CA PRO A 1057 9.39 43.83 28.25
C PRO A 1057 8.28 42.98 28.87
N LEU A 1058 7.03 43.11 28.40
CA LEU A 1058 5.88 42.32 28.89
C LEU A 1058 5.92 40.88 28.37
N LEU A 1059 6.60 40.63 27.25
CA LEU A 1059 6.76 39.31 26.67
C LEU A 1059 7.62 38.42 27.57
N ALA A 1060 7.15 37.21 27.84
CA ALA A 1060 7.86 36.20 28.62
C ALA A 1060 9.10 35.69 27.87
N ASP A 1061 10.05 35.14 28.60
CA ASP A 1061 11.22 34.46 28.06
C ASP A 1061 10.79 33.35 27.09
N GLY A 1062 11.36 33.34 25.88
CA GLY A 1062 10.97 32.39 24.84
C GLY A 1062 9.59 32.63 24.21
N GLY A 1063 8.87 33.69 24.60
CA GLY A 1063 7.60 34.11 23.98
C GLY A 1063 7.79 34.73 22.59
N TRP A 1064 6.68 34.89 21.87
CA TRP A 1064 6.66 35.40 20.50
C TRP A 1064 6.00 36.78 20.37
N TYR A 1065 6.66 37.72 19.70
CA TYR A 1065 6.10 38.99 19.27
C TYR A 1065 5.84 38.96 17.76
N PHE A 1066 4.65 39.30 17.31
CA PHE A 1066 4.28 39.35 15.90
C PHE A 1066 3.93 40.77 15.49
N ILE A 1067 4.31 41.18 14.29
CA ILE A 1067 3.88 42.46 13.67
C ILE A 1067 3.34 42.14 12.28
N GLU A 1068 2.05 42.40 12.08
CA GLU A 1068 1.33 42.19 10.82
C GLU A 1068 1.45 43.40 9.88
N ASP A 1069 1.30 43.16 8.58
CA ASP A 1069 1.13 44.17 7.52
C ASP A 1069 2.23 45.23 7.37
N LEU A 1070 3.46 44.75 7.53
CA LEU A 1070 4.72 45.48 7.34
C LEU A 1070 4.97 46.05 5.92
N ASP A 1071 4.07 45.79 4.97
CA ASP A 1071 4.14 46.22 3.57
C ASP A 1071 3.23 47.42 3.26
N TRP A 1072 2.47 47.90 4.24
CA TRP A 1072 1.57 49.04 4.11
C TRP A 1072 1.94 50.16 5.10
N GLN A 1073 1.57 51.41 4.79
CA GLN A 1073 1.73 52.57 5.68
C GLN A 1073 0.53 53.52 5.50
N PRO A 1074 0.03 54.16 6.57
CA PRO A 1074 -1.01 55.18 6.47
C PRO A 1074 -0.52 56.44 5.75
N ALA A 1075 -1.46 57.19 5.16
CA ALA A 1075 -1.15 58.41 4.42
C ALA A 1075 -0.68 59.53 5.36
N GLY A 1076 0.45 60.16 5.04
CA GLY A 1076 1.02 61.29 5.81
C GLY A 1076 2.32 60.96 6.56
N GLU A 1077 2.75 59.69 6.57
CA GLU A 1077 4.03 59.28 7.12
C GLU A 1077 5.21 59.86 6.36
N ASN A 1078 6.25 60.30 7.08
CA ASN A 1078 7.46 60.90 6.49
C ASN A 1078 8.62 59.89 6.49
N PRO A 1079 8.99 59.31 5.32
CA PRO A 1079 10.04 58.31 5.23
C PRO A 1079 11.44 58.81 5.64
N ALA A 1080 11.64 60.13 5.71
CA ALA A 1080 12.92 60.71 6.13
C ALA A 1080 13.08 60.79 7.66
N LYS A 1081 12.02 60.51 8.44
CA LYS A 1081 12.03 60.60 9.91
C LYS A 1081 12.07 59.24 10.61
N ILE A 1082 11.56 58.20 9.96
CA ILE A 1082 11.44 56.85 10.52
C ILE A 1082 11.74 55.83 9.41
N THR A 1083 12.59 54.85 9.71
CA THR A 1083 12.82 53.72 8.79
C THR A 1083 11.62 52.78 8.85
N LEU A 1084 11.23 52.16 7.72
CA LEU A 1084 10.20 51.12 7.73
C LEU A 1084 10.57 50.01 8.72
N THR A 1085 9.62 49.61 9.58
CA THR A 1085 9.82 48.59 10.63
C THR A 1085 10.43 47.31 10.06
N LYS A 1086 9.94 46.90 8.89
CA LYS A 1086 10.46 45.76 8.12
C LYS A 1086 11.94 45.86 7.79
N THR A 1087 12.37 47.01 7.26
CA THR A 1087 13.76 47.27 6.88
C THR A 1087 14.64 47.31 8.12
N LEU A 1088 14.18 48.00 9.17
CA LEU A 1088 14.87 48.11 10.45
C LEU A 1088 15.14 46.73 11.07
N LEU A 1089 14.12 45.88 11.15
CA LEU A 1089 14.24 44.53 11.72
C LEU A 1089 15.10 43.60 10.85
N ARG A 1090 15.12 43.79 9.52
CA ARG A 1090 16.04 43.06 8.63
C ARG A 1090 17.49 43.44 8.91
N GLU A 1091 17.77 44.74 9.06
CA GLU A 1091 19.11 45.22 9.42
C GLU A 1091 19.54 44.70 10.80
N ILE A 1092 18.65 44.74 11.79
CA ILE A 1092 18.93 44.18 13.13
C ILE A 1092 19.22 42.68 13.04
N LYS A 1093 18.44 41.92 12.25
CA LYS A 1093 18.67 40.49 12.04
C LYS A 1093 20.01 40.21 11.37
N GLU A 1094 20.39 41.00 10.37
CA GLU A 1094 21.60 40.77 9.56
C GLU A 1094 22.87 41.29 10.23
N TYR A 1095 22.79 42.43 10.93
CA TYR A 1095 23.95 43.17 11.43
C TYR A 1095 23.97 43.35 12.95
N GLY A 1096 22.94 42.90 13.67
CA GLY A 1096 22.81 43.07 15.13
C GLY A 1096 22.39 44.48 15.58
N LEU A 1097 22.28 45.43 14.66
CA LEU A 1097 21.81 46.80 14.89
C LEU A 1097 21.30 47.41 13.58
N ALA A 1098 20.43 48.41 13.67
CA ALA A 1098 19.97 49.18 12.53
C ALA A 1098 21.10 50.07 11.95
N ARG A 1099 21.25 50.06 10.63
CA ARG A 1099 22.14 50.97 9.89
C ARG A 1099 21.40 52.21 9.39
N SER A 1100 20.08 52.12 9.28
CA SER A 1100 19.17 53.18 8.92
C SER A 1100 18.71 53.99 10.16
N ILE A 1101 17.86 54.99 9.95
CA ILE A 1101 17.36 55.91 10.99
C ILE A 1101 16.54 55.13 12.03
N ASP A 1102 17.04 55.03 13.26
CA ASP A 1102 16.41 54.38 14.43
C ASP A 1102 16.22 55.37 15.59
N PRO A 1103 15.26 56.30 15.48
CA PRO A 1103 15.07 57.37 16.47
C PRO A 1103 14.45 56.86 17.78
N LEU A 1104 13.83 55.68 17.76
CA LEU A 1104 13.18 55.06 18.91
C LEU A 1104 14.08 54.08 19.66
N GLY A 1105 15.25 53.72 19.09
CA GLY A 1105 16.26 52.90 19.74
C GLY A 1105 15.95 51.41 19.74
N ILE A 1106 15.27 50.90 18.71
CA ILE A 1106 14.87 49.48 18.61
C ILE A 1106 16.08 48.56 18.59
N SER A 1107 17.21 49.02 18.05
CA SER A 1107 18.49 48.28 18.05
C SER A 1107 18.94 47.85 19.46
N THR A 1108 18.50 48.55 20.51
CA THR A 1108 18.80 48.17 21.91
C THR A 1108 18.15 46.85 22.34
N LEU A 1109 17.09 46.43 21.66
CA LEU A 1109 16.42 45.15 21.89
C LEU A 1109 17.11 43.97 21.19
N ALA A 1110 18.02 44.21 20.25
CA ALA A 1110 18.64 43.15 19.43
C ALA A 1110 19.30 42.04 20.27
N GLY A 1111 19.95 42.40 21.39
CA GLY A 1111 20.55 41.44 22.32
C GLY A 1111 19.54 40.53 23.03
N GLN A 1112 18.27 40.92 23.05
CA GLN A 1112 17.16 40.14 23.62
C GLN A 1112 16.43 39.30 22.58
N PHE A 1113 16.76 39.39 21.29
CA PHE A 1113 16.15 38.55 20.26
C PHE A 1113 16.90 37.21 20.18
N ALA A 1114 16.16 36.11 20.25
CA ALA A 1114 16.67 34.77 19.95
C ALA A 1114 16.61 34.50 18.44
N GLU A 1115 15.49 34.86 17.83
CA GLU A 1115 15.25 34.68 16.39
C GLU A 1115 14.31 35.78 15.87
N VAL A 1116 14.51 36.15 14.60
CA VAL A 1116 13.67 37.07 13.84
C VAL A 1116 13.31 36.39 12.52
N LEU A 1117 12.03 36.06 12.35
CA LEU A 1117 11.51 35.30 11.21
C LEU A 1117 10.58 36.19 10.39
N PHE A 1118 10.79 36.25 9.08
CA PHE A 1118 9.94 36.98 8.16
C PHE A 1118 9.09 35.99 7.38
N PHE A 1119 7.81 36.32 7.20
CA PHE A 1119 6.85 35.53 6.46
C PHE A 1119 6.06 36.41 5.50
N ASP A 1120 5.72 35.84 4.35
CA ASP A 1120 5.04 36.58 3.29
C ASP A 1120 3.52 36.60 3.51
N SER A 1121 2.92 37.77 3.34
CA SER A 1121 1.50 37.91 3.09
C SER A 1121 1.21 37.43 1.68
N HIS A 1122 0.33 36.45 1.52
CA HIS A 1122 -0.02 35.98 0.18
C HIS A 1122 -0.76 37.05 -0.63
N TYR A 1123 -1.45 37.97 0.03
CA TYR A 1123 -2.11 39.10 -0.61
C TYR A 1123 -1.12 40.09 -1.21
N GLU A 1124 -0.14 40.53 -0.42
CA GLU A 1124 0.86 41.50 -0.89
C GLU A 1124 1.84 40.86 -1.89
N LEU A 1125 2.11 39.56 -1.73
CA LEU A 1125 2.89 38.79 -2.69
C LEU A 1125 2.18 38.72 -4.06
N ASP A 1126 0.88 38.42 -4.09
CA ASP A 1126 0.11 38.32 -5.32
C ASP A 1126 -0.09 39.69 -5.99
N ARG A 1127 -0.44 40.71 -5.20
CA ARG A 1127 -0.78 42.04 -5.70
C ARG A 1127 0.44 42.87 -6.09
N ALA A 1128 1.49 42.85 -5.28
CA ALA A 1128 2.60 43.80 -5.35
C ALA A 1128 3.98 43.12 -5.33
N LYS A 1129 4.06 41.79 -5.24
CA LYS A 1129 5.30 40.99 -5.16
C LYS A 1129 6.18 41.39 -3.97
N LEU A 1130 5.56 41.86 -2.89
CA LEU A 1130 6.26 42.22 -1.67
C LEU A 1130 6.45 40.99 -0.78
N LEU A 1131 7.61 40.92 -0.11
CA LEU A 1131 8.04 39.75 0.68
C LEU A 1131 8.32 40.14 2.12
N GLY A 1132 7.75 39.44 3.10
CA GLY A 1132 7.93 39.71 4.54
C GLY A 1132 6.89 40.66 5.11
N GLY A 1133 5.60 40.43 4.81
CA GLY A 1133 4.47 41.20 5.34
C GLY A 1133 4.19 40.92 6.82
N LEU A 1134 4.69 39.80 7.37
CA LEU A 1134 4.63 39.46 8.79
C LEU A 1134 6.05 39.22 9.32
N VAL A 1135 6.33 39.70 10.53
CA VAL A 1135 7.53 39.30 11.28
C VAL A 1135 7.13 38.63 12.59
N ALA A 1136 7.86 37.59 12.97
CA ALA A 1136 7.78 36.96 14.29
C ALA A 1136 9.15 37.02 14.97
N ILE A 1137 9.20 37.59 16.16
CA ILE A 1137 10.40 37.78 16.97
C ILE A 1137 10.27 36.91 18.23
N ARG A 1138 11.19 35.99 18.46
CA ARG A 1138 11.23 35.23 19.71
C ARG A 1138 12.15 35.92 20.71
N LYS A 1139 11.65 36.14 21.93
CA LYS A 1139 12.46 36.67 23.01
C LYS A 1139 13.45 35.62 23.50
N ARG A 1140 14.70 36.04 23.72
CA ARG A 1140 15.75 35.22 24.30
C ARG A 1140 15.38 34.89 25.73
N GLY A 1141 15.35 33.61 26.05
CA GLY A 1141 15.04 33.10 27.38
C GLY A 1141 15.95 31.95 27.75
N ARG A 1142 15.98 31.57 29.04
CA ARG A 1142 16.60 30.31 29.46
C ARG A 1142 15.86 29.17 28.77
N SER A 1143 16.56 28.36 27.99
CA SER A 1143 16.00 27.18 27.35
C SER A 1143 15.53 26.20 28.43
N GLY A 1144 14.22 26.14 28.66
CA GLY A 1144 13.60 25.18 29.55
C GLY A 1144 12.22 25.66 29.97
N TRP A 1145 11.27 24.72 29.93
CA TRP A 1145 10.23 24.52 30.94
C TRP A 1145 10.22 25.63 32.01
N SER A 1146 9.28 26.58 31.91
CA SER A 1146 9.23 27.76 32.78
C SER A 1146 9.39 27.35 34.27
N ALA A 1147 10.22 28.03 35.05
CA ALA A 1147 10.44 27.64 36.46
C ALA A 1147 9.14 27.71 37.28
#